data_AF-L0RGK3-F1
#
_entry.id   AF-L0RGK3-F1
#
_cell.length_a   1.000
_cell.length_b   1.000
_cell.length_c   1.000
_cell.angle_alpha   90.00
_cell.angle_beta   90.00
_cell.angle_gamma   90.00
#
_symmetry.space_group_name_H-M   'P 1'
#
loop_
_entity.id
_entity.type
_entity.pdbx_description
1 polymer ?
#
loop_
_entity_poly.entity_id
_entity_poly.type
_entity_poly.pdbx_seq_one_letter_code
_entity_poly.pdbx_strand_id
1 'polypeptide(L)'
;MHGNIRIRAIALGILFGLTICAFTPFNNAYLNATPLAGGHFPLAPFFILAWLTAISALYHKIMRSHPLLTGLELITMWILTVIVSGISYTGLARTFFINLTAPFHFASIGNRWKEVLQPLLPEALHPTDPKAVEELYNGIKGGPFMDNTDLISSIPWAAWITPLMWWGAFILLCYFMMLCLTNIFSRQWVENERLNFPLLQLPRFMEEALDQGLYGSFLSNKFFLSGLLFCIFLHLMNGLHFYIPSVPEIPTLILAGKYFAKTGLFSGFYKLKIYFYPAFVGFAFLASRQISFSFWFFFLLGGFFYGLLNVAGLNIPASALGVTFGPTLTRPEETQMIGAYLVFFCFIVWLARHHLLQVVREAFGAASTKGEAEWMSLRFSFWGLIISGGLLTAWCVYFGIPMLVAVVVLIAFFIFTLVASKAICQGGIAYFTLTAAPLDGITALFGAKFFGSVGIAVTAMCQKILFVDLRESLMPSLVHGSKVNEWIKNKRLFLIGITIILLLGIAVSFAAMLMVCYKYGIRELQLDWATRTSMTVYDNVVRVINEPAASTHWVSTFATIGAVVMLALVAAYNRLPWWPLHPIGYLTAYSSAMKILWFSFFLGWMCNQLTLRYGGVGLFKKVRYLFFGLIMGDFLMGGAWALYGLYAGQSYQVLPG
;
A
#
# COMPACT_ATOMS: atom_id res chain seq x y z
N MET A 1 -19.72 16.71 -15.21
CA MET A 1 -19.05 17.89 -15.81
C MET A 1 -17.60 17.49 -16.03
N HIS A 2 -17.15 17.34 -17.28
CA HIS A 2 -15.72 17.09 -17.55
C HIS A 2 -15.00 18.43 -17.71
N GLY A 3 -13.92 18.62 -16.97
CA GLY A 3 -13.08 19.82 -17.07
C GLY A 3 -11.84 19.59 -17.93
N ASN A 4 -11.27 20.67 -18.46
CA ASN A 4 -9.99 20.64 -19.17
C ASN A 4 -8.84 20.81 -18.17
N ILE A 5 -7.87 19.90 -18.22
CA ILE A 5 -6.59 20.03 -17.53
C ILE A 5 -5.57 20.73 -18.43
N ARG A 6 -4.69 21.57 -17.84
CA ARG A 6 -3.60 22.25 -18.53
C ARG A 6 -2.27 21.54 -18.29
N ILE A 7 -1.32 21.70 -19.21
CA ILE A 7 0.03 21.10 -19.13
C ILE A 7 0.74 21.47 -17.82
N ARG A 8 0.53 22.70 -17.32
CA ARG A 8 1.08 23.16 -16.04
C ARG A 8 0.73 22.26 -14.85
N ALA A 9 -0.48 21.68 -14.81
CA ALA A 9 -0.88 20.79 -13.72
C ALA A 9 -0.12 19.47 -13.78
N ILE A 10 0.10 18.93 -14.98
CA ILE A 10 0.92 17.73 -15.16
C ILE A 10 2.38 18.02 -14.78
N ALA A 11 2.94 19.14 -15.26
CA ALA A 11 4.32 19.52 -14.98
C ALA A 11 4.57 19.74 -13.47
N LEU A 12 3.68 20.45 -12.78
CA LEU A 12 3.77 20.65 -11.33
C LEU A 12 3.56 19.34 -10.56
N GLY A 13 2.62 18.49 -10.98
CA GLY A 13 2.41 17.17 -10.39
C GLY A 13 3.64 16.28 -10.50
N ILE A 14 4.30 16.26 -11.67
CA ILE A 14 5.58 15.57 -11.88
C ILE A 14 6.66 16.18 -11.00
N LEU A 15 6.82 17.50 -11.00
CA LEU A 15 7.83 18.19 -10.20
C LEU A 15 7.70 17.84 -8.72
N PHE A 16 6.54 18.07 -8.11
CA PHE A 16 6.31 17.76 -6.69
C PHE A 16 6.46 16.26 -6.41
N GLY A 17 5.99 15.39 -7.31
CA GLY A 17 6.09 13.95 -7.14
C GLY A 17 7.53 13.47 -7.14
N LEU A 18 8.36 13.97 -8.06
CA LEU A 18 9.80 13.65 -8.12
C LEU A 18 10.56 14.25 -6.94
N THR A 19 10.21 15.46 -6.49
CA THR A 19 10.80 16.03 -5.26
C THR A 19 10.50 15.17 -4.04
N ILE A 20 9.26 14.70 -3.89
CA ILE A 20 8.90 13.74 -2.82
C ILE A 20 9.71 12.45 -2.99
N CYS A 21 9.87 11.94 -4.21
CA CYS A 21 10.64 10.72 -4.43
C CYS A 21 12.13 10.86 -4.07
N ALA A 22 12.72 12.01 -4.38
CA ALA A 22 14.11 12.29 -4.05
C ALA A 22 14.32 12.44 -2.53
N PHE A 23 13.36 13.05 -1.84
CA PHE A 23 13.51 13.39 -0.43
C PHE A 23 13.07 12.27 0.53
N THR A 24 12.13 11.41 0.13
CA THR A 24 11.54 10.39 1.02
C THR A 24 12.57 9.39 1.56
N PRO A 25 13.52 8.83 0.77
CA PRO A 25 14.56 7.96 1.31
C PRO A 25 15.36 8.62 2.43
N PHE A 26 15.74 9.88 2.27
CA PHE A 26 16.49 10.63 3.28
C PHE A 26 15.64 10.87 4.54
N ASN A 27 14.40 11.34 4.38
CA ASN A 27 13.48 11.59 5.50
C ASN A 27 13.17 10.32 6.30
N ASN A 28 12.84 9.23 5.61
CA ASN A 28 12.35 8.01 6.25
C ASN A 28 13.49 7.11 6.74
N ALA A 29 14.59 6.98 5.99
CA ALA A 29 15.68 6.09 6.37
C ALA A 29 16.68 6.75 7.33
N TYR A 30 16.98 8.04 7.16
CA TYR A 30 18.01 8.72 7.96
C TYR A 30 17.39 9.52 9.12
N LEU A 31 16.45 10.43 8.84
CA LEU A 31 15.87 11.30 9.88
C LEU A 31 14.86 10.58 10.80
N ASN A 32 14.41 9.37 10.42
CA ASN A 32 13.36 8.62 11.12
C ASN A 32 12.07 9.45 11.34
N ALA A 33 11.79 10.38 10.43
CA ALA A 33 10.71 11.32 10.61
C ALA A 33 9.36 10.71 10.19
N THR A 34 8.27 11.46 10.40
CA THR A 34 6.94 11.02 9.93
C THR A 34 7.02 10.64 8.44
N PRO A 35 6.56 9.43 8.04
CA PRO A 35 6.64 8.98 6.66
C PRO A 35 5.91 9.92 5.70
N LEU A 36 6.66 10.55 4.79
CA LEU A 36 6.11 11.54 3.85
C LEU A 36 5.22 10.89 2.77
N ALA A 37 5.59 9.68 2.35
CA ALA A 37 4.92 8.92 1.30
C ALA A 37 4.11 7.71 1.82
N GLY A 38 3.87 7.64 3.14
CA GLY A 38 3.28 6.46 3.77
C GLY A 38 1.80 6.22 3.44
N GLY A 39 1.46 4.99 3.05
CA GLY A 39 0.07 4.54 2.86
C GLY A 39 -0.57 4.92 1.52
N HIS A 40 -1.85 4.55 1.36
CA HIS A 40 -2.67 4.88 0.17
C HIS A 40 -3.31 6.27 0.22
N PHE A 41 -3.05 7.02 1.29
CA PHE A 41 -3.36 8.44 1.41
C PHE A 41 -2.14 9.14 2.01
N PRO A 42 -1.08 9.37 1.21
CA PRO A 42 0.22 9.81 1.69
C PRO A 42 0.23 11.25 2.22
N LEU A 43 1.04 11.47 3.26
CA LEU A 43 1.09 12.72 4.02
C LEU A 43 1.49 13.92 3.15
N ALA A 44 2.65 13.86 2.50
CA ALA A 44 3.21 14.97 1.75
C ALA A 44 2.33 15.38 0.55
N PRO A 45 1.84 14.45 -0.29
CA PRO A 45 0.87 14.79 -1.33
C PRO A 45 -0.36 15.54 -0.80
N PHE A 46 -0.97 15.05 0.27
CA PHE A 46 -2.16 15.72 0.82
C PHE A 46 -1.84 17.06 1.49
N PHE A 47 -0.70 17.17 2.19
CA PHE A 47 -0.24 18.43 2.78
C PHE A 47 -0.02 19.51 1.70
N ILE A 48 0.64 19.16 0.60
CA ILE A 48 0.83 20.05 -0.55
C ILE A 48 -0.52 20.44 -1.16
N LEU A 49 -1.43 19.47 -1.35
CA LEU A 49 -2.78 19.74 -1.85
C LEU A 49 -3.52 20.74 -0.96
N ALA A 50 -3.53 20.55 0.36
CA ALA A 50 -4.22 21.39 1.31
C ALA A 50 -3.72 22.84 1.28
N TRP A 51 -2.41 23.05 1.30
CA TRP A 51 -1.81 24.39 1.23
C TRP A 51 -2.00 25.05 -0.14
N LEU A 52 -1.79 24.33 -1.25
CA LEU A 52 -2.02 24.89 -2.58
C LEU A 52 -3.49 25.26 -2.82
N THR A 53 -4.43 24.49 -2.26
CA THR A 53 -5.86 24.83 -2.31
C THR A 53 -6.14 26.10 -1.51
N ALA A 54 -5.60 26.21 -0.29
CA ALA A 54 -5.75 27.41 0.53
C ALA A 54 -5.13 28.66 -0.10
N ILE A 55 -3.92 28.53 -0.67
CA ILE A 55 -3.23 29.62 -1.38
C ILE A 55 -4.02 30.04 -2.62
N SER A 56 -4.53 29.08 -3.40
CA SER A 56 -5.33 29.36 -4.60
C SER A 56 -6.65 30.07 -4.25
N ALA A 57 -7.30 29.64 -3.17
CA ALA A 57 -8.52 30.29 -2.65
C ALA A 57 -8.25 31.71 -2.13
N LEU A 58 -7.14 31.91 -1.40
CA LEU A 58 -6.73 33.22 -0.90
C LEU A 58 -6.40 34.18 -2.04
N TYR A 59 -5.65 33.71 -3.04
CA TYR A 59 -5.36 34.49 -4.24
C TYR A 59 -6.63 34.91 -4.97
N HIS A 60 -7.56 33.98 -5.18
CA HIS A 60 -8.87 34.28 -5.79
C HIS A 60 -9.61 35.37 -5.00
N LYS A 61 -9.62 35.28 -3.66
CA LYS A 61 -10.27 36.26 -2.78
C LYS A 61 -9.62 37.65 -2.84
N ILE A 62 -8.29 37.72 -2.87
CA ILE A 62 -7.53 38.98 -2.87
C ILE A 62 -7.61 39.65 -4.25
N MET A 63 -7.28 38.90 -5.31
CA MET A 63 -7.17 39.43 -6.66
C MET A 63 -8.51 39.57 -7.37
N ARG A 64 -9.58 38.98 -6.82
CA ARG A 64 -10.93 38.92 -7.44
C ARG A 64 -10.89 38.40 -8.88
N SER A 65 -9.91 37.57 -9.20
CA SER A 65 -9.63 36.97 -10.51
C SER A 65 -9.77 35.46 -10.45
N HIS A 66 -9.63 34.74 -11.57
CA HIS A 66 -9.66 33.27 -11.53
C HIS A 66 -8.60 32.69 -10.56
N PRO A 67 -8.88 31.57 -9.87
CA PRO A 67 -7.92 30.95 -8.97
C PRO A 67 -6.62 30.59 -9.72
N LEU A 68 -5.48 30.66 -9.03
CA LEU A 68 -4.16 30.35 -9.60
C LEU A 68 -4.16 28.98 -10.29
N LEU A 69 -4.66 27.98 -9.58
CA LEU A 69 -4.91 26.63 -10.04
C LEU A 69 -6.41 26.34 -9.85
N THR A 70 -7.03 25.69 -10.83
CA THR A 70 -8.40 25.19 -10.65
C THR A 70 -8.39 23.98 -9.72
N GLY A 71 -9.54 23.69 -9.11
CA GLY A 71 -9.67 22.51 -8.27
C GLY A 71 -9.33 21.23 -9.04
N LEU A 72 -9.78 21.11 -10.30
CA LEU A 72 -9.41 19.98 -11.15
C LEU A 72 -7.90 19.86 -11.40
N GLU A 73 -7.18 20.98 -11.53
CA GLU A 73 -5.72 20.97 -11.67
C GLU A 73 -5.05 20.49 -10.37
N LEU A 74 -5.55 20.93 -9.20
CA LEU A 74 -5.03 20.53 -7.89
C LEU A 74 -5.22 19.05 -7.61
N ILE A 75 -6.42 18.49 -7.86
CA ILE A 75 -6.67 17.06 -7.64
C ILE A 75 -5.90 16.19 -8.65
N THR A 76 -5.68 16.68 -9.87
CA THR A 76 -4.82 16.02 -10.87
C THR A 76 -3.35 16.00 -10.41
N MET A 77 -2.85 17.12 -9.90
CA MET A 77 -1.51 17.19 -9.31
C MET A 77 -1.37 16.23 -8.13
N TRP A 78 -2.35 16.24 -7.22
CA TRP A 78 -2.37 15.37 -6.05
C TRP A 78 -2.36 13.89 -6.43
N ILE A 79 -3.19 13.46 -7.39
CA ILE A 79 -3.22 12.04 -7.75
C ILE A 79 -1.93 11.58 -8.43
N LEU A 80 -1.28 12.45 -9.23
CA LEU A 80 0.04 12.16 -9.78
C LEU A 80 1.09 11.99 -8.67
N THR A 81 1.10 12.89 -7.67
CA THR A 81 2.05 12.78 -6.56
C THR A 81 1.77 11.55 -5.69
N VAL A 82 0.51 11.19 -5.47
CA VAL A 82 0.11 9.95 -4.77
C VAL A 82 0.62 8.72 -5.51
N ILE A 83 0.43 8.64 -6.83
CA ILE A 83 0.86 7.51 -7.68
C ILE A 83 2.35 7.21 -7.51
N VAL A 84 3.20 8.24 -7.48
CA VAL A 84 4.66 8.06 -7.44
C VAL A 84 5.21 7.95 -6.02
N SER A 85 4.53 8.55 -5.02
CA SER A 85 5.04 8.62 -3.64
C SER A 85 5.41 7.26 -3.07
N GLY A 86 4.59 6.22 -3.26
CA GLY A 86 4.87 4.87 -2.72
C GLY A 86 6.12 4.20 -3.32
N ILE A 87 6.52 4.56 -4.54
CA ILE A 87 7.70 4.00 -5.23
C ILE A 87 8.99 4.42 -4.51
N SER A 88 8.98 5.58 -3.88
CA SER A 88 10.17 6.18 -3.28
C SER A 88 10.67 5.49 -2.02
N TYR A 89 9.84 4.66 -1.36
CA TYR A 89 10.24 3.99 -0.14
C TYR A 89 9.60 2.62 0.04
N THR A 90 8.53 2.47 0.84
CA THR A 90 8.04 1.14 1.26
C THR A 90 7.49 0.34 0.09
N GLY A 91 6.91 1.00 -0.91
CA GLY A 91 6.38 0.34 -2.10
C GLY A 91 7.45 -0.23 -3.05
N LEU A 92 8.73 0.18 -2.92
CA LEU A 92 9.83 -0.36 -3.73
C LEU A 92 11.21 -0.20 -3.08
N ALA A 93 11.71 1.04 -2.95
CA ALA A 93 13.13 1.31 -2.70
C ALA A 93 13.65 0.82 -1.32
N ARG A 94 12.79 0.78 -0.29
CA ARG A 94 13.17 0.47 1.10
C ARG A 94 13.87 -0.88 1.25
N THR A 95 13.38 -1.90 0.56
CA THR A 95 13.93 -3.26 0.63
C THR A 95 14.75 -3.65 -0.59
N PHE A 96 14.66 -2.90 -1.69
CA PHE A 96 15.25 -3.28 -2.98
C PHE A 96 16.75 -3.57 -2.89
N PHE A 97 17.57 -2.58 -2.51
CA PHE A 97 19.04 -2.73 -2.49
C PHE A 97 19.54 -3.75 -1.47
N ILE A 98 18.89 -3.82 -0.31
CA ILE A 98 19.16 -4.84 0.72
C ILE A 98 18.84 -6.22 0.18
N ASN A 99 17.69 -6.39 -0.49
CA ASN A 99 17.29 -7.69 -1.02
C ASN A 99 18.27 -8.21 -2.07
N LEU A 100 18.84 -7.36 -2.91
CA LEU A 100 19.85 -7.74 -3.91
C LEU A 100 21.19 -8.14 -3.29
N THR A 101 21.59 -7.49 -2.19
CA THR A 101 22.93 -7.62 -1.61
C THR A 101 23.01 -8.54 -0.39
N ALA A 102 21.88 -8.80 0.28
CA ALA A 102 21.83 -9.58 1.51
C ALA A 102 22.47 -10.98 1.37
N PRO A 103 22.23 -11.77 0.30
CA PRO A 103 22.85 -13.09 0.12
C PRO A 103 24.38 -13.08 0.14
N PHE A 104 24.99 -11.93 -0.16
CA PHE A 104 26.44 -11.75 -0.24
C PHE A 104 26.99 -11.11 1.03
N HIS A 105 26.37 -10.04 1.53
CA HIS A 105 26.84 -9.33 2.71
C HIS A 105 26.68 -10.15 4.01
N PHE A 106 25.58 -10.89 4.14
CA PHE A 106 25.23 -11.62 5.37
C PHE A 106 25.52 -13.13 5.29
N ALA A 107 26.22 -13.59 4.25
CA ALA A 107 26.64 -14.98 4.18
C ALA A 107 27.59 -15.31 5.35
N SER A 108 27.29 -16.38 6.07
CA SER A 108 28.10 -16.86 7.18
C SER A 108 28.26 -18.39 7.11
N ILE A 109 29.20 -18.93 7.88
CA ILE A 109 29.38 -20.39 7.99
C ILE A 109 28.10 -21.04 8.54
N GLY A 110 27.39 -20.37 9.47
CA GLY A 110 26.19 -20.91 10.10
C GLY A 110 24.99 -21.01 9.16
N ASN A 111 24.77 -20.02 8.28
CA ASN A 111 23.63 -20.02 7.36
C ASN A 111 23.92 -20.73 6.03
N ARG A 112 25.20 -20.98 5.71
CA ARG A 112 25.65 -21.67 4.49
C ARG A 112 25.14 -21.03 3.18
N TRP A 113 24.81 -19.74 3.19
CA TRP A 113 24.29 -19.05 2.01
C TRP A 113 25.30 -19.05 0.85
N LYS A 114 26.60 -19.01 1.14
CA LYS A 114 27.66 -19.10 0.12
C LYS A 114 27.62 -20.43 -0.65
N GLU A 115 27.29 -21.52 0.02
CA GLU A 115 27.26 -22.87 -0.57
C GLU A 115 25.93 -23.17 -1.26
N VAL A 116 24.81 -22.75 -0.64
CA VAL A 116 23.46 -23.16 -1.07
C VAL A 116 22.76 -22.09 -1.91
N LEU A 117 22.89 -20.82 -1.54
CA LEU A 117 22.08 -19.73 -2.11
C LEU A 117 22.79 -19.00 -3.25
N GLN A 118 24.04 -18.57 -3.04
CA GLN A 118 24.80 -17.80 -4.04
C GLN A 118 24.92 -18.50 -5.41
N PRO A 119 25.15 -19.82 -5.51
CA PRO A 119 25.20 -20.51 -6.80
C PRO A 119 23.87 -20.53 -7.57
N LEU A 120 22.75 -20.27 -6.90
CA LEU A 120 21.42 -20.24 -7.50
C LEU A 120 21.02 -18.85 -8.02
N LEU A 121 21.74 -17.80 -7.62
CA LEU A 121 21.41 -16.42 -7.96
C LEU A 121 22.09 -16.03 -9.28
N PRO A 122 21.32 -15.59 -10.31
CA PRO A 122 21.92 -15.12 -11.55
C PRO A 122 22.73 -13.84 -11.35
N GLU A 123 23.96 -13.82 -11.88
CA GLU A 123 24.91 -12.69 -11.73
C GLU A 123 24.33 -11.34 -12.18
N ALA A 124 23.48 -11.33 -13.21
CA ALA A 124 22.89 -10.12 -13.75
C ALA A 124 21.84 -9.45 -12.82
N LEU A 125 21.38 -10.13 -11.75
CA LEU A 125 20.35 -9.63 -10.84
C LEU A 125 20.88 -8.97 -9.56
N HIS A 126 22.20 -8.97 -9.34
CA HIS A 126 22.83 -8.40 -8.14
C HIS A 126 24.17 -7.75 -8.48
N PRO A 127 24.68 -6.80 -7.68
CA PRO A 127 26.03 -6.29 -7.87
C PRO A 127 27.07 -7.39 -7.63
N THR A 128 28.10 -7.45 -8.48
CA THR A 128 29.16 -8.47 -8.42
C THR A 128 30.43 -7.97 -7.72
N ASP A 129 30.63 -6.66 -7.60
CA ASP A 129 31.77 -6.06 -6.92
C ASP A 129 31.59 -6.10 -5.38
N PRO A 130 32.42 -6.84 -4.63
CA PRO A 130 32.34 -6.90 -3.17
C PRO A 130 32.54 -5.54 -2.51
N LYS A 131 33.38 -4.67 -3.08
CA LYS A 131 33.65 -3.33 -2.54
C LYS A 131 32.39 -2.46 -2.63
N ALA A 132 31.69 -2.52 -3.76
CA ALA A 132 30.42 -1.83 -3.93
C ALA A 132 29.38 -2.27 -2.89
N VAL A 133 29.32 -3.57 -2.58
CA VAL A 133 28.43 -4.10 -1.52
C VAL A 133 28.87 -3.60 -0.15
N GLU A 134 30.16 -3.65 0.19
CA GLU A 134 30.67 -3.19 1.48
C GLU A 134 30.39 -1.70 1.72
N GLU A 135 30.71 -0.85 0.73
CA GLU A 135 30.47 0.60 0.80
C GLU A 135 28.98 0.95 0.87
N LEU A 136 28.08 0.12 0.35
CA LEU A 136 26.63 0.31 0.51
C LEU A 136 26.21 0.16 1.99
N TYR A 137 26.81 -0.77 2.73
CA TYR A 137 26.46 -1.02 4.14
C TYR A 137 27.20 -0.09 5.11
N ASN A 138 28.46 0.25 4.82
CA ASN A 138 29.31 1.06 5.69
C ASN A 138 29.32 2.55 5.32
N GLY A 139 28.88 2.90 4.12
CA GLY A 139 29.05 4.24 3.55
C GLY A 139 30.44 4.43 2.92
N ILE A 140 30.54 5.36 1.98
CA ILE A 140 31.82 5.79 1.40
C ILE A 140 32.59 6.61 2.43
N LYS A 141 33.91 6.46 2.46
CA LYS A 141 34.79 7.22 3.36
C LYS A 141 34.58 8.73 3.16
N GLY A 142 34.12 9.42 4.21
CA GLY A 142 33.83 10.86 4.16
C GLY A 142 32.49 11.22 3.52
N GLY A 143 31.66 10.24 3.15
CA GLY A 143 30.36 10.42 2.48
C GLY A 143 29.45 11.49 3.11
N PRO A 144 29.26 11.53 4.44
CA PRO A 144 28.40 12.53 5.08
C PRO A 144 28.83 13.98 4.83
N PHE A 145 30.13 14.21 4.60
CA PHE A 145 30.72 15.52 4.36
C PHE A 145 30.88 15.87 2.87
N MET A 146 30.59 14.93 1.97
CA MET A 146 30.62 15.18 0.52
C MET A 146 29.39 15.95 0.06
N ASP A 147 29.60 16.85 -0.90
CA ASP A 147 28.51 17.43 -1.66
C ASP A 147 27.86 16.34 -2.54
N ASN A 148 26.60 16.56 -2.93
CA ASN A 148 25.82 15.58 -3.67
C ASN A 148 26.43 15.24 -5.04
N THR A 149 27.09 16.19 -5.70
CA THR A 149 27.75 15.95 -7.01
C THR A 149 28.94 15.01 -6.89
N ASP A 150 29.77 15.21 -5.86
CA ASP A 150 30.96 14.40 -5.60
C ASP A 150 30.56 13.01 -5.13
N LEU A 151 29.51 12.94 -4.30
CA LEU A 151 28.93 11.68 -3.86
C LEU A 151 28.39 10.85 -5.04
N ILE A 152 27.59 11.46 -5.92
CA ILE A 152 27.06 10.76 -7.11
C ILE A 152 28.19 10.22 -7.98
N SER A 153 29.26 10.99 -8.15
CA SER A 153 30.42 10.59 -8.95
C SER A 153 31.23 9.47 -8.29
N SER A 154 31.17 9.36 -6.95
CA SER A 154 31.88 8.35 -6.17
C SER A 154 31.15 7.00 -6.08
N ILE A 155 29.85 6.95 -6.42
CA ILE A 155 29.08 5.70 -6.42
C ILE A 155 29.62 4.78 -7.55
N PRO A 156 29.89 3.48 -7.28
CA PRO A 156 30.38 2.53 -8.27
C PRO A 156 29.26 2.11 -9.24
N TRP A 157 28.84 3.00 -10.14
CA TRP A 157 27.73 2.79 -11.07
C TRP A 157 27.89 1.56 -11.98
N ALA A 158 29.12 1.17 -12.31
CA ALA A 158 29.41 -0.02 -13.09
C ALA A 158 28.87 -1.31 -12.45
N ALA A 159 28.87 -1.39 -11.11
CA ALA A 159 28.33 -2.54 -10.37
C ALA A 159 26.79 -2.56 -10.35
N TRP A 160 26.14 -1.41 -10.54
CA TRP A 160 24.70 -1.26 -10.39
C TRP A 160 23.94 -1.22 -11.71
N ILE A 161 24.54 -0.74 -12.80
CA ILE A 161 23.80 -0.48 -14.04
C ILE A 161 23.13 -1.75 -14.59
N THR A 162 23.81 -2.89 -14.55
CA THR A 162 23.27 -4.16 -15.05
C THR A 162 22.08 -4.65 -14.20
N PRO A 163 22.18 -4.79 -12.86
CA PRO A 163 21.03 -5.12 -12.02
C PRO A 163 19.88 -4.12 -12.15
N LEU A 164 20.18 -2.81 -12.19
CA LEU A 164 19.16 -1.77 -12.28
C LEU A 164 18.39 -1.80 -13.60
N MET A 165 19.06 -2.15 -14.72
CA MET A 165 18.40 -2.29 -16.02
C MET A 165 17.47 -3.51 -16.05
N TRP A 166 17.92 -4.67 -15.56
CA TRP A 166 17.09 -5.88 -15.53
C TRP A 166 15.90 -5.77 -14.59
N TRP A 167 16.11 -5.25 -13.38
CA TRP A 167 15.04 -5.01 -12.42
C TRP A 167 14.15 -3.85 -12.84
N GLY A 168 14.72 -2.79 -13.42
CA GLY A 168 13.96 -1.67 -13.98
C GLY A 168 13.00 -2.13 -15.07
N ALA A 169 13.46 -2.99 -15.99
CA ALA A 169 12.60 -3.62 -16.99
C ALA A 169 11.48 -4.46 -16.36
N PHE A 170 11.81 -5.32 -15.38
CA PHE A 170 10.82 -6.13 -14.65
C PHE A 170 9.75 -5.27 -13.95
N ILE A 171 10.17 -4.23 -13.22
CA ILE A 171 9.27 -3.34 -12.47
C ILE A 171 8.40 -2.54 -13.43
N LEU A 172 8.96 -2.00 -14.51
CA LEU A 172 8.19 -1.27 -15.52
C LEU A 172 7.17 -2.14 -16.22
N LEU A 173 7.51 -3.39 -16.54
CA LEU A 173 6.55 -4.37 -17.07
C LEU A 173 5.45 -4.68 -16.06
N CYS A 174 5.77 -4.83 -14.77
CA CYS A 174 4.78 -5.01 -13.72
C CYS A 174 3.85 -3.79 -13.60
N TYR A 175 4.38 -2.58 -13.61
CA TYR A 175 3.60 -1.34 -13.55
C TYR A 175 2.71 -1.15 -14.78
N PHE A 176 3.22 -1.47 -15.96
CA PHE A 176 2.44 -1.46 -17.19
C PHE A 176 1.31 -2.50 -17.14
N MET A 177 1.56 -3.69 -16.61
CA MET A 177 0.52 -4.70 -16.38
C MET A 177 -0.52 -4.24 -15.35
N MET A 178 -0.11 -3.60 -14.25
CA MET A 178 -1.02 -3.00 -13.26
C MET A 178 -1.87 -1.88 -13.88
N LEU A 179 -1.30 -1.06 -14.77
CA LEU A 179 -2.01 -0.02 -15.50
C LEU A 179 -3.05 -0.63 -16.45
N CYS A 180 -2.70 -1.68 -17.20
CA CYS A 180 -3.62 -2.41 -18.07
C CYS A 180 -4.76 -3.05 -17.26
N LEU A 181 -4.45 -3.75 -16.18
CA LEU A 181 -5.44 -4.35 -15.27
C LEU A 181 -6.36 -3.28 -14.68
N THR A 182 -5.78 -2.17 -14.20
CA THR A 182 -6.56 -1.05 -13.66
C THR A 182 -7.51 -0.52 -14.71
N ASN A 183 -7.06 -0.26 -15.94
CA ASN A 183 -7.92 0.24 -17.00
C ASN A 183 -9.08 -0.73 -17.32
N ILE A 184 -8.79 -2.04 -17.41
CA ILE A 184 -9.80 -3.08 -17.67
C ILE A 184 -10.86 -3.11 -16.56
N PHE A 185 -10.45 -3.10 -15.29
CA PHE A 185 -11.38 -3.18 -14.16
C PHE A 185 -12.01 -1.85 -13.77
N SER A 186 -11.45 -0.71 -14.19
CA SER A 186 -11.93 0.62 -13.78
C SER A 186 -13.37 0.88 -14.19
N ARG A 187 -13.77 0.51 -15.42
CA ARG A 187 -15.17 0.64 -15.83
C ARG A 187 -16.10 -0.19 -14.95
N GLN A 188 -15.73 -1.43 -14.68
CA GLN A 188 -16.51 -2.31 -13.82
C GLN A 188 -16.64 -1.76 -12.40
N TRP A 189 -15.55 -1.29 -11.80
CA TRP A 189 -15.55 -0.82 -10.41
C TRP A 189 -16.14 0.58 -10.25
N VAL A 190 -15.81 1.49 -11.15
CA VAL A 190 -16.21 2.90 -11.02
C VAL A 190 -17.62 3.13 -11.55
N GLU A 191 -17.97 2.60 -12.73
CA GLU A 191 -19.26 2.87 -13.38
C GLU A 191 -20.33 1.85 -12.97
N ASN A 192 -20.02 0.56 -13.09
CA ASN A 192 -21.01 -0.51 -12.86
C ASN A 192 -21.24 -0.79 -11.36
N GLU A 193 -20.17 -0.89 -10.58
CA GLU A 193 -20.25 -1.17 -9.13
C GLU A 193 -20.31 0.10 -8.27
N ARG A 194 -19.97 1.28 -8.82
CA ARG A 194 -19.99 2.57 -8.14
C ARG A 194 -19.31 2.55 -6.78
N LEU A 195 -18.05 2.10 -6.76
CA LEU A 195 -17.25 2.12 -5.52
C LEU A 195 -17.26 3.51 -4.87
N ASN A 196 -17.31 3.54 -3.53
CA ASN A 196 -17.51 4.77 -2.74
C ASN A 196 -16.23 5.64 -2.58
N PHE A 197 -15.04 5.06 -2.84
CA PHE A 197 -13.73 5.72 -2.72
C PHE A 197 -13.58 6.68 -1.52
N PRO A 198 -13.66 6.21 -0.26
CA PRO A 198 -13.67 7.08 0.92
C PRO A 198 -12.46 8.02 1.01
N LEU A 199 -11.28 7.55 0.57
CA LEU A 199 -10.05 8.33 0.53
C LEU A 199 -10.11 9.52 -0.45
N LEU A 200 -10.92 9.45 -1.51
CA LEU A 200 -11.06 10.53 -2.50
C LEU A 200 -12.07 11.61 -2.10
N GLN A 201 -12.91 11.36 -1.09
CA GLN A 201 -14.02 12.26 -0.77
C GLN A 201 -13.57 13.64 -0.30
N LEU A 202 -12.54 13.71 0.56
CA LEU A 202 -12.02 14.99 1.05
C LEU A 202 -11.30 15.79 -0.07
N PRO A 203 -10.32 15.23 -0.81
CA PRO A 203 -9.72 15.92 -1.95
C PRO A 203 -10.75 16.42 -2.97
N ARG A 204 -11.75 15.58 -3.30
CA ARG A 204 -12.83 15.97 -4.21
C ARG A 204 -13.67 17.10 -3.65
N PHE A 205 -14.02 17.05 -2.37
CA PHE A 205 -14.79 18.11 -1.74
C PHE A 205 -14.04 19.46 -1.73
N MET A 206 -12.73 19.43 -1.50
CA MET A 206 -11.88 20.62 -1.55
C MET A 206 -11.81 21.23 -2.97
N GLU A 207 -11.72 20.37 -4.00
CA GLU A 207 -11.78 20.77 -5.41
C GLU A 207 -13.11 21.47 -5.74
N GLU A 208 -14.24 20.83 -5.43
CA GLU A 208 -15.57 21.39 -5.70
C GLU A 208 -15.79 22.71 -4.95
N ALA A 209 -15.35 22.79 -3.69
CA ALA A 209 -15.47 24.00 -2.88
C ALA A 209 -14.62 25.16 -3.43
N LEU A 210 -13.44 24.87 -4.00
CA LEU A 210 -12.61 25.89 -4.64
C LEU A 210 -13.24 26.41 -5.93
N ASP A 211 -13.65 25.51 -6.82
CA ASP A 211 -14.21 25.88 -8.13
C ASP A 211 -15.56 26.61 -8.01
N GLN A 212 -16.31 26.36 -6.94
CA GLN A 212 -17.56 27.09 -6.63
C GLN A 212 -17.33 28.39 -5.84
N GLY A 213 -16.09 28.74 -5.46
CA GLY A 213 -15.79 29.91 -4.64
C GLY A 213 -16.27 29.79 -3.17
N LEU A 214 -16.61 28.58 -2.72
CA LEU A 214 -17.16 28.29 -1.39
C LEU A 214 -16.10 27.79 -0.39
N TYR A 215 -14.82 27.76 -0.77
CA TYR A 215 -13.74 27.24 0.07
C TYR A 215 -13.61 27.98 1.43
N GLY A 216 -13.83 29.31 1.44
CA GLY A 216 -13.86 30.07 2.70
C GLY A 216 -15.02 29.66 3.62
N SER A 217 -16.19 29.36 3.05
CA SER A 217 -17.34 28.85 3.81
C SER A 217 -17.08 27.44 4.36
N PHE A 218 -16.38 26.60 3.59
CA PHE A 218 -15.92 25.29 4.04
C PHE A 218 -15.01 25.40 5.27
N LEU A 219 -13.95 26.23 5.21
CA LEU A 219 -13.00 26.38 6.32
C LEU A 219 -13.61 27.04 7.57
N SER A 220 -14.66 27.86 7.40
CA SER A 220 -15.36 28.52 8.51
C SER A 220 -16.51 27.69 9.09
N ASN A 221 -16.78 26.49 8.54
CA ASN A 221 -17.84 25.63 9.03
C ASN A 221 -17.53 25.14 10.46
N LYS A 222 -18.49 25.30 11.39
CA LYS A 222 -18.30 24.95 12.80
C LYS A 222 -17.95 23.48 13.03
N PHE A 223 -18.57 22.57 12.29
CA PHE A 223 -18.26 21.14 12.39
C PHE A 223 -16.83 20.86 11.90
N PHE A 224 -16.46 21.41 10.75
CA PHE A 224 -15.11 21.30 10.22
C PHE A 224 -14.07 21.83 11.21
N LEU A 225 -14.25 23.05 11.71
CA LEU A 225 -13.34 23.65 12.68
C LEU A 225 -13.24 22.83 13.97
N SER A 226 -14.35 22.28 14.48
CA SER A 226 -14.29 21.44 15.68
C SER A 226 -13.43 20.19 15.49
N GLY A 227 -13.50 19.54 14.31
CA GLY A 227 -12.65 18.39 14.00
C GLY A 227 -11.19 18.80 13.79
N LEU A 228 -10.97 19.88 13.04
CA LEU A 228 -9.63 20.42 12.78
C LEU A 228 -8.92 20.80 14.09
N LEU A 229 -9.60 21.57 14.94
CA LEU A 229 -9.05 22.03 16.22
C LEU A 229 -8.81 20.89 17.20
N PHE A 230 -9.65 19.85 17.19
CA PHE A 230 -9.43 18.66 18.01
C PHE A 230 -8.09 17.99 17.66
N CYS A 231 -7.81 17.77 16.37
CA CYS A 231 -6.56 17.16 15.91
C CYS A 231 -5.35 18.07 16.15
N ILE A 232 -5.49 19.38 15.91
CA ILE A 232 -4.45 20.37 16.23
C ILE A 232 -4.11 20.31 17.70
N PHE A 233 -5.10 20.35 18.59
CA PHE A 233 -4.88 20.27 20.03
C PHE A 233 -4.20 18.96 20.44
N LEU A 234 -4.71 17.82 19.98
CA LEU A 234 -4.16 16.49 20.28
C LEU A 234 -2.68 16.38 19.89
N HIS A 235 -2.35 16.71 18.64
CA HIS A 235 -0.99 16.56 18.13
C HIS A 235 -0.07 17.70 18.56
N LEU A 236 -0.59 18.87 18.92
CA LEU A 236 0.21 19.92 19.52
C LEU A 236 0.67 19.50 20.92
N MET A 237 -0.23 18.98 21.76
CA MET A 237 0.12 18.48 23.09
C MET A 237 1.10 17.31 23.02
N ASN A 238 0.82 16.31 22.18
CA ASN A 238 1.69 15.13 22.07
C ASN A 238 3.03 15.44 21.41
N GLY A 239 3.05 16.32 20.41
CA GLY A 239 4.31 16.78 19.81
C GLY A 239 5.12 17.63 20.78
N LEU A 240 4.49 18.51 21.57
CA LEU A 240 5.18 19.24 22.64
C LEU A 240 5.71 18.31 23.72
N HIS A 241 4.95 17.29 24.14
CA HIS A 241 5.43 16.26 25.08
C HIS A 241 6.69 15.55 24.54
N PHE A 242 6.71 15.22 23.25
CA PHE A 242 7.84 14.56 22.60
C PHE A 242 9.14 15.38 22.70
N TYR A 243 9.09 16.70 22.44
CA TYR A 243 10.27 17.56 22.55
C TYR A 243 10.52 18.11 23.96
N ILE A 244 9.47 18.24 24.76
CA ILE A 244 9.48 18.81 26.10
C ILE A 244 8.71 17.85 27.04
N PRO A 245 9.40 16.88 27.66
CA PRO A 245 8.77 15.83 28.46
C PRO A 245 7.95 16.32 29.67
N SER A 246 8.05 17.59 30.06
CA SER A 246 7.24 18.17 31.14
C SER A 246 5.79 18.48 30.75
N VAL A 247 5.49 18.55 29.45
CA VAL A 247 4.10 18.69 28.94
C VAL A 247 3.42 17.32 29.06
N PRO A 248 2.16 17.20 29.53
CA PRO A 248 1.49 15.90 29.63
C PRO A 248 1.13 15.31 28.25
N GLU A 249 1.30 14.00 28.10
CA GLU A 249 0.86 13.25 26.91
C GLU A 249 -0.63 12.89 27.00
N ILE A 250 -1.34 13.01 25.87
CA ILE A 250 -2.68 12.45 25.69
C ILE A 250 -2.52 11.07 25.03
N PRO A 251 -2.81 9.96 25.74
CA PRO A 251 -2.53 8.63 25.24
C PRO A 251 -3.41 8.27 24.05
N THR A 252 -2.79 8.04 22.89
CA THR A 252 -3.45 7.55 21.67
C THR A 252 -3.32 6.04 21.49
N LEU A 253 -2.54 5.37 22.35
CA LEU A 253 -2.36 3.92 22.39
C LEU A 253 -2.69 3.38 23.78
N ILE A 254 -3.69 2.49 23.85
CA ILE A 254 -4.04 1.76 25.08
C ILE A 254 -3.73 0.28 24.88
N LEU A 255 -2.85 -0.25 25.74
CA LEU A 255 -2.51 -1.68 25.79
C LEU A 255 -3.59 -2.46 26.55
N ALA A 256 -4.70 -2.75 25.88
CA ALA A 256 -5.85 -3.46 26.45
C ALA A 256 -5.57 -4.95 26.75
N GLY A 257 -4.54 -5.53 26.14
CA GLY A 257 -4.20 -6.94 26.28
C GLY A 257 -4.00 -7.43 27.72
N LYS A 258 -3.56 -6.54 28.63
CA LYS A 258 -3.38 -6.84 30.06
C LYS A 258 -4.67 -7.23 30.79
N TYR A 259 -5.83 -6.88 30.25
CA TYR A 259 -7.13 -7.21 30.84
C TYR A 259 -7.66 -8.59 30.42
N PHE A 260 -6.96 -9.29 29.53
CA PHE A 260 -7.36 -10.61 29.04
C PHE A 260 -6.38 -11.68 29.53
N ALA A 261 -6.89 -12.86 29.87
CA ALA A 261 -6.05 -13.99 30.25
C ALA A 261 -5.30 -14.57 29.04
N LYS A 262 -4.17 -15.26 29.27
CA LYS A 262 -3.43 -15.97 28.21
C LYS A 262 -4.11 -17.24 27.72
N THR A 263 -5.08 -17.76 28.47
CA THR A 263 -5.81 -19.00 28.20
C THR A 263 -7.31 -18.75 28.22
N GLY A 264 -8.08 -19.65 27.62
CA GLY A 264 -9.54 -19.57 27.56
C GLY A 264 -10.06 -18.79 26.35
N LEU A 265 -11.38 -18.55 26.32
CA LEU A 265 -12.08 -18.00 25.15
C LEU A 265 -11.59 -16.60 24.73
N PHE A 266 -11.11 -15.80 25.68
CA PHE A 266 -10.61 -14.45 25.41
C PHE A 266 -9.09 -14.38 25.20
N SER A 267 -8.40 -15.52 25.14
CA SER A 267 -6.93 -15.57 24.97
C SER A 267 -6.43 -14.90 23.69
N GLY A 268 -7.28 -14.80 22.66
CA GLY A 268 -6.96 -14.07 21.42
C GLY A 268 -6.75 -12.58 21.61
N PHE A 269 -7.28 -12.01 22.70
CA PHE A 269 -7.20 -10.60 23.01
C PHE A 269 -6.03 -10.26 23.95
N TYR A 270 -5.20 -11.23 24.36
CA TYR A 270 -4.05 -11.00 25.24
C TYR A 270 -3.04 -9.97 24.68
N LYS A 271 -3.00 -9.79 23.35
CA LYS A 271 -2.16 -8.78 22.68
C LYS A 271 -2.98 -7.62 22.07
N LEU A 272 -4.23 -7.43 22.51
CA LEU A 272 -5.10 -6.38 21.99
C LEU A 272 -4.54 -4.99 22.28
N LYS A 273 -4.47 -4.18 21.24
CA LYS A 273 -4.08 -2.76 21.31
C LYS A 273 -5.24 -1.92 20.78
N ILE A 274 -5.51 -0.81 21.44
CA ILE A 274 -6.49 0.19 21.00
C ILE A 274 -5.68 1.40 20.55
N TYR A 275 -5.63 1.62 19.24
CA TYR A 275 -5.06 2.84 18.68
C TYR A 275 -6.19 3.80 18.33
N PHE A 276 -5.98 5.08 18.63
CA PHE A 276 -6.88 6.16 18.27
C PHE A 276 -6.20 7.10 17.28
N TYR A 277 -6.61 7.01 16.01
CA TYR A 277 -6.14 7.87 14.92
C TYR A 277 -7.34 8.62 14.31
N PRO A 278 -7.48 9.93 14.57
CA PRO A 278 -8.63 10.71 14.11
C PRO A 278 -8.90 10.64 12.60
N ALA A 279 -7.86 10.68 11.76
CA ALA A 279 -8.00 10.57 10.31
C ALA A 279 -8.62 9.24 9.87
N PHE A 280 -8.21 8.12 10.48
CA PHE A 280 -8.78 6.82 10.16
C PHE A 280 -10.21 6.66 10.68
N VAL A 281 -10.57 7.31 11.79
CA VAL A 281 -11.98 7.43 12.21
C VAL A 281 -12.77 8.18 11.14
N GLY A 282 -12.19 9.26 10.58
CA GLY A 282 -12.75 10.01 9.46
C GLY A 282 -12.99 9.16 8.22
N PHE A 283 -11.98 8.43 7.74
CA PHE A 283 -12.16 7.55 6.58
C PHE A 283 -13.16 6.43 6.84
N ALA A 284 -13.18 5.85 8.03
CA ALA A 284 -14.15 4.84 8.41
C ALA A 284 -15.60 5.38 8.48
N PHE A 285 -15.78 6.64 8.88
CA PHE A 285 -17.09 7.31 8.82
C PHE A 285 -17.55 7.54 7.38
N LEU A 286 -16.62 7.86 6.46
CA LEU A 286 -16.92 8.08 5.03
C LEU A 286 -17.11 6.77 4.25
N ALA A 287 -16.55 5.67 4.74
CA ALA A 287 -16.73 4.34 4.21
C ALA A 287 -18.18 3.83 4.40
N SER A 288 -18.56 2.82 3.62
CA SER A 288 -19.91 2.27 3.74
C SER A 288 -20.08 1.59 5.10
N ARG A 289 -21.26 1.76 5.72
CA ARG A 289 -21.54 1.20 7.06
C ARG A 289 -21.29 -0.29 7.14
N GLN A 290 -21.67 -1.03 6.11
CA GLN A 290 -21.52 -2.48 6.04
C GLN A 290 -20.04 -2.88 6.05
N ILE A 291 -19.20 -2.16 5.31
CA ILE A 291 -17.76 -2.43 5.23
C ILE A 291 -17.07 -2.03 6.54
N SER A 292 -17.33 -0.82 7.06
CA SER A 292 -16.74 -0.37 8.33
C SER A 292 -17.12 -1.29 9.48
N PHE A 293 -18.38 -1.77 9.53
CA PHE A 293 -18.82 -2.79 10.50
C PHE A 293 -18.01 -4.08 10.38
N SER A 294 -17.87 -4.59 9.16
CA SER A 294 -17.25 -5.88 8.90
C SER A 294 -15.77 -5.90 9.31
N PHE A 295 -15.04 -4.81 9.12
CA PHE A 295 -13.62 -4.75 9.47
C PHE A 295 -13.34 -5.01 10.95
N TRP A 296 -13.97 -4.26 11.85
CA TRP A 296 -13.73 -4.46 13.28
C TRP A 296 -14.41 -5.74 13.77
N PHE A 297 -15.57 -6.11 13.20
CA PHE A 297 -16.29 -7.32 13.58
C PHE A 297 -15.47 -8.58 13.27
N PHE A 298 -14.94 -8.73 12.05
CA PHE A 298 -14.13 -9.90 11.70
C PHE A 298 -12.80 -9.94 12.44
N PHE A 299 -12.20 -8.79 12.75
CA PHE A 299 -11.01 -8.74 13.60
C PHE A 299 -11.29 -9.31 15.00
N LEU A 300 -12.37 -8.87 15.65
CA LEU A 300 -12.76 -9.43 16.96
C LEU A 300 -13.15 -10.90 16.85
N LEU A 301 -13.89 -11.29 15.81
CA LEU A 301 -14.27 -12.67 15.55
C LEU A 301 -13.04 -13.58 15.36
N GLY A 302 -12.00 -13.11 14.70
CA GLY A 302 -10.73 -13.82 14.57
C GLY A 302 -10.04 -14.03 15.93
N GLY A 303 -10.11 -13.04 16.82
CA GLY A 303 -9.65 -13.16 18.21
C GLY A 303 -10.44 -14.22 19.00
N PHE A 304 -11.77 -14.23 18.86
CA PHE A 304 -12.63 -15.25 19.46
C PHE A 304 -12.37 -16.64 18.88
N PHE A 305 -12.17 -16.75 17.56
CA PHE A 305 -11.87 -18.02 16.91
C PHE A 305 -10.57 -18.63 17.46
N TYR A 306 -9.53 -17.82 17.66
CA TYR A 306 -8.31 -18.27 18.31
C TYR A 306 -8.56 -18.78 19.74
N GLY A 307 -9.33 -18.04 20.54
CA GLY A 307 -9.67 -18.47 21.90
C GLY A 307 -10.53 -19.74 21.93
N LEU A 308 -11.41 -19.91 20.94
CA LEU A 308 -12.20 -21.12 20.77
C LEU A 308 -11.32 -22.34 20.48
N LEU A 309 -10.33 -22.22 19.59
CA LEU A 309 -9.35 -23.27 19.33
C LEU A 309 -8.58 -23.65 20.60
N ASN A 310 -8.19 -22.65 21.40
CA ASN A 310 -7.51 -22.86 22.68
C ASN A 310 -8.38 -23.64 23.69
N VAL A 311 -9.66 -23.27 23.82
CA VAL A 311 -10.62 -23.95 24.71
C VAL A 311 -10.94 -25.37 24.23
N ALA A 312 -11.02 -25.58 22.91
CA ALA A 312 -11.23 -26.89 22.30
C ALA A 312 -10.01 -27.83 22.44
N GLY A 313 -8.92 -27.40 23.09
CA GLY A 313 -7.69 -28.17 23.21
C GLY A 313 -6.86 -28.23 21.92
N LEU A 314 -7.27 -27.52 20.86
CA LEU A 314 -6.57 -27.43 19.59
C LEU A 314 -5.46 -26.36 19.66
N ASN A 315 -4.46 -26.62 20.50
CA ASN A 315 -3.26 -25.80 20.58
C ASN A 315 -2.28 -26.20 19.47
N ILE A 316 -2.56 -25.75 18.26
CA ILE A 316 -1.74 -26.08 17.09
C ILE A 316 -0.44 -25.26 17.19
N PRO A 317 0.73 -25.92 17.24
CA PRO A 317 2.00 -25.21 17.41
C PRO A 317 2.33 -24.37 16.18
N ALA A 318 3.05 -23.26 16.36
CA ALA A 318 3.49 -22.41 15.25
C ALA A 318 4.39 -23.17 14.26
N SER A 319 5.08 -24.24 14.69
CA SER A 319 5.83 -25.12 13.79
C SER A 319 4.96 -25.79 12.74
N ALA A 320 3.65 -25.94 12.97
CA ALA A 320 2.71 -26.50 12.00
C ALA A 320 2.51 -25.60 10.76
N LEU A 321 2.85 -24.30 10.80
CA LEU A 321 2.85 -23.49 9.58
C LEU A 321 3.91 -23.93 8.57
N GLY A 322 5.02 -24.51 9.04
CA GLY A 322 6.19 -24.74 8.21
C GLY A 322 6.87 -23.43 7.80
N VAL A 323 7.27 -23.34 6.53
CA VAL A 323 7.97 -22.17 5.97
C VAL A 323 6.98 -21.15 5.42
N THR A 324 7.15 -19.89 5.79
CA THR A 324 6.27 -18.79 5.39
C THR A 324 7.06 -17.64 4.76
N PHE A 325 6.63 -17.16 3.61
CA PHE A 325 7.12 -15.97 2.93
C PHE A 325 6.27 -14.73 3.24
N GLY A 326 5.14 -14.90 3.92
CA GLY A 326 4.25 -13.85 4.41
C GLY A 326 4.84 -13.00 5.55
N PRO A 327 4.41 -11.73 5.68
CA PRO A 327 5.00 -10.81 6.65
C PRO A 327 4.44 -10.97 8.07
N THR A 328 3.24 -11.53 8.22
CA THR A 328 2.51 -11.53 9.49
C THR A 328 1.92 -12.88 9.88
N LEU A 329 2.12 -13.91 9.04
CA LEU A 329 1.67 -15.27 9.30
C LEU A 329 2.45 -15.85 10.48
N THR A 330 1.76 -16.02 11.61
CA THR A 330 2.34 -16.52 12.86
C THR A 330 1.61 -17.73 13.39
N ARG A 331 0.39 -17.98 12.90
CA ARG A 331 -0.46 -19.09 13.35
C ARG A 331 -1.14 -19.79 12.17
N PRO A 332 -1.32 -21.13 12.20
CA PRO A 332 -1.87 -21.87 11.07
C PRO A 332 -3.28 -21.41 10.67
N GLU A 333 -4.10 -20.96 11.61
CA GLU A 333 -5.46 -20.46 11.33
C GLU A 333 -5.47 -19.18 10.48
N GLU A 334 -4.38 -18.40 10.46
CA GLU A 334 -4.27 -17.20 9.62
C GLU A 334 -4.15 -17.57 8.12
N THR A 335 -3.81 -18.84 7.81
CA THR A 335 -3.79 -19.36 6.42
C THR A 335 -5.17 -19.41 5.77
N GLN A 336 -6.26 -19.22 6.54
CA GLN A 336 -7.60 -18.95 6.01
C GLN A 336 -7.61 -17.81 4.98
N MET A 337 -6.71 -16.82 5.14
CA MET A 337 -6.61 -15.72 4.20
C MET A 337 -6.19 -16.18 2.79
N ILE A 338 -5.41 -17.26 2.65
CA ILE A 338 -5.02 -17.79 1.34
C ILE A 338 -6.26 -18.19 0.53
N GLY A 339 -7.11 -19.05 1.10
CA GLY A 339 -8.34 -19.50 0.43
C GLY A 339 -9.36 -18.37 0.26
N ALA A 340 -9.45 -17.47 1.24
CA ALA A 340 -10.32 -16.30 1.19
C ALA A 340 -9.97 -15.37 0.02
N TYR A 341 -8.68 -15.08 -0.22
CA TYR A 341 -8.24 -14.26 -1.34
C TYR A 341 -8.57 -14.91 -2.69
N LEU A 342 -8.34 -16.22 -2.83
CA LEU A 342 -8.62 -16.95 -4.06
C LEU A 342 -10.13 -16.92 -4.40
N VAL A 343 -10.99 -17.24 -3.44
CA VAL A 343 -12.45 -17.22 -3.65
C VAL A 343 -12.95 -15.80 -3.93
N PHE A 344 -12.42 -14.79 -3.24
CA PHE A 344 -12.80 -13.40 -3.49
C PHE A 344 -12.33 -12.92 -4.87
N PHE A 345 -11.17 -13.36 -5.36
CA PHE A 345 -10.74 -13.11 -6.73
C PHE A 345 -11.71 -13.72 -7.75
N CYS A 346 -12.08 -14.99 -7.58
CA CYS A 346 -13.08 -15.64 -8.43
C CYS A 346 -14.42 -14.87 -8.40
N PHE A 347 -14.80 -14.33 -7.24
CA PHE A 347 -15.97 -13.46 -7.13
C PHE A 347 -15.84 -12.14 -7.90
N ILE A 348 -14.68 -11.46 -7.85
CA ILE A 348 -14.41 -10.25 -8.64
C ILE A 348 -14.56 -10.56 -10.14
N VAL A 349 -13.94 -11.63 -10.62
CA VAL A 349 -14.00 -12.05 -12.03
C VAL A 349 -15.44 -12.43 -12.42
N TRP A 350 -16.15 -13.16 -11.56
CA TRP A 350 -17.54 -13.54 -11.79
C TRP A 350 -18.47 -12.31 -11.89
N LEU A 351 -18.29 -11.32 -11.02
CA LEU A 351 -19.07 -10.08 -11.05
C LEU A 351 -18.77 -9.26 -12.32
N ALA A 352 -17.52 -9.29 -12.78
CA ALA A 352 -17.06 -8.61 -14.00
C ALA A 352 -17.31 -9.39 -15.30
N ARG A 353 -17.84 -10.63 -15.27
CA ARG A 353 -17.86 -11.55 -16.42
C ARG A 353 -18.41 -10.96 -17.73
N HIS A 354 -19.51 -10.21 -17.67
CA HIS A 354 -20.11 -9.60 -18.86
C HIS A 354 -19.22 -8.49 -19.44
N HIS A 355 -18.64 -7.67 -18.56
CA HIS A 355 -17.68 -6.64 -18.92
C HIS A 355 -16.39 -7.26 -19.49
N LEU A 356 -15.86 -8.31 -18.87
CA LEU A 356 -14.67 -9.01 -19.37
C LEU A 356 -14.90 -9.67 -20.74
N LEU A 357 -16.09 -10.26 -20.95
CA LEU A 357 -16.48 -10.77 -22.28
C LEU A 357 -16.54 -9.64 -23.31
N GLN A 358 -17.02 -8.47 -22.92
CA GLN A 358 -17.02 -7.30 -23.78
C GLN A 358 -15.60 -6.80 -24.10
N VAL A 359 -14.69 -6.77 -23.12
CA VAL A 359 -13.27 -6.42 -23.33
C VAL A 359 -12.64 -7.34 -24.38
N VAL A 360 -12.89 -8.65 -24.30
CA VAL A 360 -12.40 -9.63 -25.28
C VAL A 360 -13.00 -9.35 -26.66
N ARG A 361 -14.32 -9.14 -26.77
CA ARG A 361 -14.96 -8.81 -28.05
C ARG A 361 -14.39 -7.54 -28.68
N GLU A 362 -14.22 -6.48 -27.88
CA GLU A 362 -13.63 -5.22 -28.35
C GLU A 362 -12.18 -5.45 -28.79
N ALA A 363 -11.38 -6.23 -28.07
CA ALA A 363 -10.00 -6.56 -28.42
C ALA A 363 -9.84 -7.22 -29.79
N PHE A 364 -10.83 -8.02 -30.22
CA PHE A 364 -10.85 -8.72 -31.51
C PHE A 364 -11.72 -8.04 -32.58
N GLY A 365 -11.97 -6.73 -32.46
CA GLY A 365 -12.50 -5.92 -33.55
C GLY A 365 -13.96 -5.47 -33.41
N ALA A 366 -14.67 -5.88 -32.36
CA ALA A 366 -16.02 -5.35 -32.10
C ALA A 366 -15.98 -3.82 -31.85
N ALA A 367 -17.07 -3.13 -32.20
CA ALA A 367 -17.18 -1.68 -32.01
C ALA A 367 -16.86 -1.29 -30.56
N SER A 368 -15.99 -0.30 -30.39
CA SER A 368 -15.56 0.11 -29.05
C SER A 368 -16.64 0.94 -28.37
N THR A 369 -16.98 0.57 -27.13
CA THR A 369 -17.81 1.40 -26.27
C THR A 369 -16.90 2.20 -25.35
N LYS A 370 -16.89 3.52 -25.48
CA LYS A 370 -16.02 4.36 -24.64
C LYS A 370 -16.60 4.48 -23.23
N GLY A 371 -15.86 3.99 -22.23
CA GLY A 371 -16.13 4.27 -20.82
C GLY A 371 -15.62 5.64 -20.37
N GLU A 372 -16.26 6.24 -19.38
CA GLU A 372 -15.81 7.48 -18.73
C GLU A 372 -14.62 7.22 -17.80
N ALA A 373 -14.56 6.07 -17.15
CA ALA A 373 -13.46 5.70 -16.26
C ALA A 373 -12.21 5.20 -17.01
N GLU A 374 -12.32 4.83 -18.29
CA GLU A 374 -11.24 4.28 -19.12
C GLU A 374 -10.19 5.36 -19.49
N TRP A 375 -8.91 5.04 -19.33
CA TRP A 375 -7.73 5.88 -19.57
C TRP A 375 -7.25 5.76 -21.02
N MET A 376 -7.36 4.54 -21.54
CA MET A 376 -6.93 4.10 -22.86
C MET A 376 -7.95 3.09 -23.39
N SER A 377 -7.88 2.77 -24.68
CA SER A 377 -8.80 1.80 -25.26
C SER A 377 -8.66 0.43 -24.62
N LEU A 378 -9.80 -0.25 -24.41
CA LEU A 378 -9.81 -1.62 -23.87
C LEU A 378 -8.98 -2.59 -24.73
N ARG A 379 -8.93 -2.36 -26.05
CA ARG A 379 -8.07 -3.10 -26.99
C ARG A 379 -6.60 -3.02 -26.61
N PHE A 380 -6.12 -1.80 -26.37
CA PHE A 380 -4.71 -1.58 -26.02
C PHE A 380 -4.40 -2.19 -24.64
N SER A 381 -5.30 -2.06 -23.65
CA SER A 381 -5.08 -2.68 -22.34
C SER A 381 -5.11 -4.20 -22.39
N PHE A 382 -5.97 -4.81 -23.21
CA PHE A 382 -6.02 -6.26 -23.37
C PHE A 382 -4.71 -6.80 -23.95
N TRP A 383 -4.28 -6.28 -25.11
CA TRP A 383 -3.02 -6.70 -25.72
C TRP A 383 -1.81 -6.31 -24.89
N GLY A 384 -1.83 -5.15 -24.23
CA GLY A 384 -0.82 -4.72 -23.28
C GLY A 384 -0.66 -5.71 -22.12
N LEU A 385 -1.77 -6.24 -21.58
CA LEU A 385 -1.76 -7.28 -20.55
C LEU A 385 -1.14 -8.59 -21.06
N ILE A 386 -1.51 -9.04 -22.26
CA ILE A 386 -0.96 -10.27 -22.85
C ILE A 386 0.54 -10.13 -23.13
N ILE A 387 0.95 -9.02 -23.75
CA ILE A 387 2.36 -8.78 -24.11
C ILE A 387 3.21 -8.62 -22.84
N SER A 388 2.76 -7.83 -21.86
CA SER A 388 3.49 -7.68 -20.59
C SER A 388 3.58 -8.98 -19.81
N GLY A 389 2.50 -9.76 -19.73
CA GLY A 389 2.52 -11.09 -19.12
C GLY A 389 3.49 -12.05 -19.82
N GLY A 390 3.51 -12.03 -21.16
CA GLY A 390 4.46 -12.81 -21.96
C GLY A 390 5.92 -12.40 -21.73
N LEU A 391 6.21 -11.10 -21.71
CA LEU A 391 7.56 -10.57 -21.45
C LEU A 391 8.02 -10.83 -20.01
N LEU A 392 7.14 -10.70 -19.02
CA LEU A 392 7.44 -11.06 -17.63
C LEU A 392 7.72 -12.55 -17.49
N THR A 393 6.95 -13.39 -18.18
CA THR A 393 7.18 -14.84 -18.21
C THR A 393 8.53 -15.15 -18.86
N ALA A 394 8.85 -14.52 -19.99
CA ALA A 394 10.13 -14.66 -20.66
C ALA A 394 11.30 -14.21 -19.77
N TRP A 395 11.15 -13.10 -19.04
CA TRP A 395 12.13 -12.64 -18.05
C TRP A 395 12.35 -13.69 -16.96
N CYS A 396 11.28 -14.26 -16.41
CA CYS A 396 11.38 -15.30 -15.39
C CYS A 396 12.09 -16.57 -15.91
N VAL A 397 11.75 -17.02 -17.12
CA VAL A 397 12.39 -18.21 -17.74
C VAL A 397 13.85 -17.95 -18.06
N TYR A 398 14.19 -16.75 -18.54
CA TYR A 398 15.57 -16.36 -18.81
C TYR A 398 16.45 -16.47 -17.56
N PHE A 399 15.91 -16.15 -16.38
CA PHE A 399 16.60 -16.29 -15.09
C PHE A 399 16.42 -17.65 -14.42
N GLY A 400 16.03 -18.68 -15.17
CA GLY A 400 16.03 -20.07 -14.72
C GLY A 400 14.78 -20.50 -13.94
N ILE A 401 13.72 -19.69 -13.90
CA ILE A 401 12.43 -20.11 -13.34
C ILE A 401 11.73 -21.02 -14.38
N PRO A 402 11.26 -22.23 -14.01
CA PRO A 402 10.49 -23.06 -14.94
C PRO A 402 9.24 -22.32 -15.47
N MET A 403 8.94 -22.46 -16.77
CA MET A 403 7.84 -21.73 -17.44
C MET A 403 6.51 -21.82 -16.70
N LEU A 404 6.12 -23.03 -16.27
CA LEU A 404 4.86 -23.24 -15.53
C LEU A 404 4.87 -22.51 -14.18
N VAL A 405 5.99 -22.53 -13.45
CA VAL A 405 6.16 -21.83 -12.18
C VAL A 405 6.07 -20.33 -12.40
N ALA A 406 6.74 -19.80 -13.43
CA ALA A 406 6.70 -18.38 -13.78
C ALA A 406 5.26 -17.89 -14.02
N VAL A 407 4.50 -18.62 -14.84
CA VAL A 407 3.09 -18.26 -15.12
C VAL A 407 2.23 -18.31 -13.86
N VAL A 408 2.31 -19.38 -13.06
CA VAL A 408 1.51 -19.54 -11.83
C VAL A 408 1.85 -18.45 -10.80
N VAL A 409 3.14 -18.16 -10.62
CA VAL A 409 3.62 -17.12 -9.68
C VAL A 409 3.16 -15.74 -10.10
N LEU A 410 3.31 -15.38 -11.38
CA LEU A 410 2.84 -14.09 -11.89
C LEU A 410 1.33 -13.96 -11.73
N ILE A 411 0.55 -14.99 -12.07
CA ILE A 411 -0.90 -14.98 -11.85
C ILE A 411 -1.22 -14.76 -10.37
N ALA A 412 -0.57 -15.46 -9.44
CA ALA A 412 -0.80 -15.28 -8.01
C ALA A 412 -0.45 -13.86 -7.52
N PHE A 413 0.69 -13.31 -7.97
CA PHE A 413 1.10 -11.94 -7.66
C PHE A 413 0.04 -10.91 -8.05
N PHE A 414 -0.50 -10.99 -9.26
CA PHE A 414 -1.52 -10.05 -9.72
C PHE A 414 -2.92 -10.34 -9.14
N ILE A 415 -3.26 -11.60 -8.81
CA ILE A 415 -4.49 -11.94 -8.07
C ILE A 415 -4.51 -11.22 -6.72
N PHE A 416 -3.45 -11.37 -5.92
CA PHE A 416 -3.37 -10.76 -4.60
C PHE A 416 -3.38 -9.23 -4.68
N THR A 417 -2.65 -8.67 -5.64
CA THR A 417 -2.61 -7.21 -5.88
C THR A 417 -3.99 -6.66 -6.28
N LEU A 418 -4.72 -7.35 -7.16
CA LEU A 418 -6.07 -6.96 -7.60
C LEU A 418 -7.08 -7.00 -6.44
N VAL A 419 -7.07 -8.09 -5.66
CA VAL A 419 -7.95 -8.25 -4.48
C VAL A 419 -7.67 -7.18 -3.43
N ALA A 420 -6.39 -6.95 -3.12
CA ALA A 420 -5.99 -5.90 -2.18
C ALA A 420 -6.43 -4.52 -2.67
N SER A 421 -6.24 -4.21 -3.96
CA SER A 421 -6.65 -2.93 -4.55
C SER A 421 -8.14 -2.67 -4.40
N LYS A 422 -8.98 -3.70 -4.64
CA LYS A 422 -10.42 -3.59 -4.39
C LYS A 422 -10.73 -3.35 -2.92
N ALA A 423 -10.09 -4.10 -2.01
CA ALA A 423 -10.27 -3.93 -0.56
C ALA A 423 -9.92 -2.52 -0.07
N ILE A 424 -8.80 -1.98 -0.54
CA ILE A 424 -8.30 -0.64 -0.20
C ILE A 424 -9.23 0.45 -0.71
N CYS A 425 -9.52 0.45 -2.03
CA CYS A 425 -10.29 1.51 -2.66
C CYS A 425 -11.76 1.51 -2.21
N GLN A 426 -12.36 0.32 -2.04
CA GLN A 426 -13.75 0.19 -1.59
C GLN A 426 -13.89 0.42 -0.08
N GLY A 427 -12.93 -0.06 0.70
CA GLY A 427 -12.95 0.00 2.17
C GLY A 427 -12.43 1.30 2.77
N GLY A 428 -11.73 2.13 1.99
CA GLY A 428 -11.13 3.36 2.51
C GLY A 428 -9.96 3.09 3.47
N ILE A 429 -9.26 1.96 3.28
CA ILE A 429 -8.15 1.57 4.15
C ILE A 429 -6.89 2.30 3.67
N ALA A 430 -6.44 3.32 4.40
CA ALA A 430 -5.22 4.06 4.08
C ALA A 430 -3.92 3.28 4.36
N TYR A 431 -3.97 2.25 5.22
CA TYR A 431 -2.83 1.40 5.56
C TYR A 431 -3.20 -0.08 5.44
N PHE A 432 -2.56 -0.83 4.54
CA PHE A 432 -2.92 -2.21 4.25
C PHE A 432 -1.70 -3.13 4.19
N THR A 433 -1.80 -4.31 4.81
CA THR A 433 -0.76 -5.34 4.74
C THR A 433 -1.37 -6.71 4.45
N LEU A 434 -0.68 -7.50 3.64
CA LEU A 434 -1.06 -8.89 3.41
C LEU A 434 -0.84 -9.73 4.67
N THR A 435 -1.76 -10.65 4.92
CA THR A 435 -1.59 -11.66 5.98
C THR A 435 -0.67 -12.77 5.50
N ALA A 436 -1.05 -13.42 4.39
CA ALA A 436 -0.28 -14.44 3.69
C ALA A 436 0.29 -13.86 2.39
N ALA A 437 1.51 -14.25 2.03
CA ALA A 437 2.10 -13.87 0.76
C ALA A 437 1.62 -14.78 -0.38
N PRO A 438 1.70 -14.33 -1.65
CA PRO A 438 1.37 -15.16 -2.81
C PRO A 438 2.11 -16.51 -2.85
N LEU A 439 3.41 -16.53 -2.51
CA LEU A 439 4.21 -17.75 -2.45
C LEU A 439 3.74 -18.73 -1.37
N ASP A 440 3.16 -18.25 -0.26
CA ASP A 440 2.55 -19.13 0.75
C ASP A 440 1.38 -19.89 0.15
N GLY A 441 0.55 -19.20 -0.66
CA GLY A 441 -0.59 -19.82 -1.34
C GLY A 441 -0.17 -20.88 -2.36
N ILE A 442 0.85 -20.60 -3.16
CA ILE A 442 1.37 -21.57 -4.14
C ILE A 442 2.01 -22.76 -3.43
N THR A 443 2.80 -22.51 -2.38
CA THR A 443 3.42 -23.57 -1.58
C THR A 443 2.37 -24.44 -0.89
N ALA A 444 1.26 -23.85 -0.41
CA ALA A 444 0.15 -24.59 0.17
C ALA A 444 -0.60 -25.48 -0.83
N LEU A 445 -0.67 -25.07 -2.11
CA LEU A 445 -1.41 -25.79 -3.16
C LEU A 445 -0.56 -26.84 -3.88
N PHE A 446 0.69 -26.52 -4.22
CA PHE A 446 1.55 -27.37 -5.06
C PHE A 446 2.75 -27.96 -4.31
N GLY A 447 3.00 -27.50 -3.09
CA GLY A 447 4.19 -27.85 -2.32
C GLY A 447 5.44 -27.08 -2.74
N ALA A 448 6.44 -27.06 -1.87
CA ALA A 448 7.67 -26.30 -2.09
C ALA A 448 8.55 -26.83 -3.25
N LYS A 449 8.45 -28.13 -3.58
CA LYS A 449 9.20 -28.74 -4.69
C LYS A 449 8.76 -28.22 -6.06
N PHE A 450 7.55 -27.67 -6.18
CA PHE A 450 7.02 -27.14 -7.43
C PHE A 450 7.93 -26.08 -8.06
N PHE A 451 8.59 -25.27 -7.23
CA PHE A 451 9.40 -24.15 -7.71
C PHE A 451 10.75 -24.55 -8.30
N GLY A 452 11.35 -25.65 -7.83
CA GLY A 452 12.79 -25.90 -7.99
C GLY A 452 13.66 -24.89 -7.23
N SER A 453 14.97 -25.17 -7.11
CA SER A 453 15.87 -24.38 -6.25
C SER A 453 16.09 -22.95 -6.75
N VAL A 454 16.36 -22.77 -8.05
CA VAL A 454 16.48 -21.43 -8.66
C VAL A 454 15.13 -20.71 -8.64
N GLY A 455 14.05 -21.43 -8.97
CA GLY A 455 12.71 -20.86 -9.02
C GLY A 455 12.25 -20.28 -7.70
N ILE A 456 12.46 -20.97 -6.57
CA ILE A 456 12.07 -20.44 -5.26
C ILE A 456 12.90 -19.22 -4.86
N ALA A 457 14.20 -19.20 -5.18
CA ALA A 457 15.09 -18.08 -4.86
C ALA A 457 14.68 -16.82 -5.63
N VAL A 458 14.59 -16.90 -6.97
CA VAL A 458 14.29 -15.74 -7.81
C VAL A 458 12.84 -15.25 -7.59
N THR A 459 11.87 -16.16 -7.44
CA THR A 459 10.47 -15.74 -7.17
C THR A 459 10.30 -15.12 -5.79
N ALA A 460 11.04 -15.57 -4.76
CA ALA A 460 11.08 -14.92 -3.46
C ALA A 460 11.67 -13.50 -3.54
N MET A 461 12.69 -13.29 -4.38
CA MET A 461 13.22 -11.94 -4.66
C MET A 461 12.16 -11.05 -5.30
N CYS A 462 11.51 -11.51 -6.39
CA CYS A 462 10.45 -10.77 -7.07
C CYS A 462 9.31 -10.42 -6.11
N GLN A 463 8.89 -11.37 -5.28
CA GLN A 463 7.83 -11.16 -4.29
C GLN A 463 8.23 -10.09 -3.27
N LYS A 464 9.44 -10.18 -2.72
CA LYS A 464 9.94 -9.26 -1.70
C LYS A 464 10.02 -7.82 -2.22
N ILE A 465 10.34 -7.66 -3.50
CA ILE A 465 10.48 -6.34 -4.13
C ILE A 465 9.15 -5.65 -4.35
N LEU A 466 8.09 -6.36 -4.78
CA LEU A 466 6.85 -5.69 -5.23
C LEU A 466 5.53 -6.28 -4.74
N PHE A 467 5.48 -7.54 -4.31
CA PHE A 467 4.21 -8.28 -4.16
C PHE A 467 3.87 -8.73 -2.73
N VAL A 468 4.69 -8.39 -1.73
CA VAL A 468 4.41 -8.72 -0.32
C VAL A 468 4.02 -7.51 0.53
N ASP A 469 4.72 -6.38 0.36
CA ASP A 469 4.43 -5.16 1.11
C ASP A 469 3.49 -4.27 0.30
N LEU A 470 2.20 -4.37 0.61
CA LEU A 470 1.17 -3.62 -0.12
C LEU A 470 0.81 -2.28 0.51
N ARG A 471 1.51 -1.82 1.56
CA ARG A 471 1.20 -0.56 2.26
C ARG A 471 1.21 0.66 1.35
N GLU A 472 2.11 0.65 0.37
CA GLU A 472 2.37 1.72 -0.58
C GLU A 472 2.34 1.17 -2.02
N SER A 473 1.58 0.09 -2.26
CA SER A 473 1.46 -0.51 -3.59
C SER A 473 0.88 0.47 -4.61
N LEU A 474 1.35 0.38 -5.86
CA LEU A 474 0.98 1.27 -6.95
C LEU A 474 -0.48 1.09 -7.41
N MET A 475 -0.96 -0.15 -7.53
CA MET A 475 -2.25 -0.45 -8.18
C MET A 475 -3.46 0.23 -7.50
N PRO A 476 -3.60 0.26 -6.17
CA PRO A 476 -4.67 1.04 -5.51
C PRO A 476 -4.65 2.53 -5.89
N SER A 477 -3.47 3.15 -5.97
CA SER A 477 -3.32 4.55 -6.38
C SER A 477 -3.71 4.76 -7.85
N LEU A 478 -3.44 3.80 -8.73
CA LEU A 478 -3.93 3.84 -10.11
C LEU A 478 -5.47 3.75 -10.16
N VAL A 479 -6.10 2.91 -9.33
CA VAL A 479 -7.57 2.82 -9.28
C VAL A 479 -8.18 4.11 -8.72
N HIS A 480 -7.53 4.77 -7.76
CA HIS A 480 -7.92 6.12 -7.36
C HIS A 480 -7.78 7.12 -8.52
N GLY A 481 -6.72 7.02 -9.30
CA GLY A 481 -6.52 7.77 -10.54
C GLY A 481 -7.63 7.57 -11.57
N SER A 482 -8.23 6.38 -11.64
CA SER A 482 -9.28 6.11 -12.63
C SER A 482 -10.59 6.77 -12.27
N LYS A 483 -10.87 6.92 -10.97
CA LYS A 483 -11.97 7.77 -10.53
C LYS A 483 -11.75 9.23 -10.88
N VAL A 484 -10.53 9.76 -10.70
CA VAL A 484 -10.21 11.15 -11.05
C VAL A 484 -10.31 11.38 -12.56
N ASN A 485 -9.94 10.38 -13.37
CA ASN A 485 -10.00 10.43 -14.83
C ASN A 485 -11.43 10.66 -15.38
N GLU A 486 -12.50 10.25 -14.68
CA GLU A 486 -13.89 10.55 -15.07
C GLU A 486 -14.18 12.07 -15.13
N TRP A 487 -13.44 12.87 -14.35
CA TRP A 487 -13.64 14.32 -14.30
C TRP A 487 -12.80 15.05 -15.36
N ILE A 488 -11.89 14.35 -16.04
CA ILE A 488 -10.92 14.91 -16.97
C ILE A 488 -11.36 14.69 -18.42
N LYS A 489 -11.47 15.78 -19.19
CA LYS A 489 -11.78 15.70 -20.63
C LYS A 489 -10.58 15.21 -21.45
N ASN A 490 -9.38 15.74 -21.20
CA ASN A 490 -8.16 15.38 -21.93
C ASN A 490 -7.42 14.20 -21.26
N LYS A 491 -8.00 13.01 -21.40
CA LYS A 491 -7.47 11.76 -20.80
C LYS A 491 -6.08 11.39 -21.31
N ARG A 492 -5.76 11.70 -22.57
CA ARG A 492 -4.44 11.43 -23.16
C ARG A 492 -3.33 12.18 -22.43
N LEU A 493 -3.55 13.46 -22.13
CA LEU A 493 -2.58 14.27 -21.39
C LEU A 493 -2.37 13.72 -19.96
N PHE A 494 -3.45 13.30 -19.30
CA PHE A 494 -3.36 12.69 -17.97
C PHE A 494 -2.56 11.38 -17.99
N LEU A 495 -2.86 10.50 -18.96
CA LEU A 495 -2.13 9.25 -19.16
C LEU A 495 -0.63 9.48 -19.45
N ILE A 496 -0.28 10.46 -20.29
CA ILE A 496 1.12 10.83 -20.55
C ILE A 496 1.81 11.25 -19.23
N GLY A 497 1.14 12.05 -18.40
CA GLY A 497 1.65 12.43 -17.09
C GLY A 497 1.94 11.23 -16.19
N ILE A 498 1.06 10.24 -16.19
CA ILE A 498 1.22 9.02 -15.39
C ILE A 498 2.36 8.15 -15.91
N THR A 499 2.48 7.98 -17.23
CA THR A 499 3.60 7.24 -17.81
C THR A 499 4.94 7.90 -17.50
N ILE A 500 5.04 9.23 -17.67
CA ILE A 500 6.28 9.96 -17.40
C ILE A 500 6.64 9.89 -15.92
N ILE A 501 5.68 10.11 -15.01
CA ILE A 501 5.98 10.12 -13.58
C ILE A 501 6.37 8.74 -13.05
N LEU A 502 5.82 7.65 -13.61
CA LEU A 502 6.23 6.29 -13.25
C LEU A 502 7.66 5.99 -13.71
N LEU A 503 8.01 6.35 -14.94
CA LEU A 503 9.35 6.15 -15.49
C LEU A 503 10.40 6.93 -14.70
N LEU A 504 10.17 8.24 -14.52
CA LEU A 504 11.09 9.11 -13.78
C LEU A 504 11.11 8.78 -12.29
N GLY A 505 9.97 8.38 -11.72
CA GLY A 505 9.84 8.03 -10.32
C GLY A 505 10.74 6.86 -9.91
N ILE A 506 10.83 5.80 -10.72
CA ILE A 506 11.75 4.68 -10.47
C ILE A 506 13.20 5.16 -10.49
N ALA A 507 13.59 5.90 -11.54
CA ALA A 507 14.97 6.37 -11.69
C ALA A 507 15.39 7.28 -10.52
N VAL A 508 14.55 8.24 -10.16
CA VAL A 508 14.80 9.15 -9.03
C VAL A 508 14.82 8.40 -7.70
N SER A 509 13.91 7.45 -7.49
CA SER A 509 13.85 6.67 -6.24
C SER A 509 15.08 5.78 -6.06
N PHE A 510 15.55 5.13 -7.14
CA PHE A 510 16.78 4.34 -7.12
C PHE A 510 18.01 5.19 -6.86
N ALA A 511 18.16 6.31 -7.58
CA ALA A 511 19.27 7.23 -7.36
C ALA A 511 19.26 7.80 -5.94
N ALA A 512 18.11 8.25 -5.44
CA ALA A 512 17.98 8.82 -4.10
C ALA A 512 18.31 7.81 -3.01
N MET A 513 17.77 6.60 -3.08
CA MET A 513 18.04 5.57 -2.09
C MET A 513 19.50 5.10 -2.14
N LEU A 514 20.10 4.95 -3.33
CA LEU A 514 21.54 4.65 -3.46
C LEU A 514 22.40 5.75 -2.85
N MET A 515 22.12 7.02 -3.16
CA MET A 515 22.84 8.15 -2.57
C MET A 515 22.78 8.11 -1.05
N VAL A 516 21.60 7.90 -0.45
CA VAL A 516 21.45 7.82 1.01
C VAL A 516 22.25 6.63 1.58
N CYS A 517 22.20 5.46 0.94
CA CYS A 517 22.95 4.28 1.39
C CYS A 517 24.46 4.48 1.30
N TYR A 518 24.99 5.02 0.20
CA TYR A 518 26.42 5.28 0.05
C TYR A 518 26.90 6.48 0.88
N LYS A 519 26.03 7.46 1.17
CA LYS A 519 26.38 8.62 2.00
C LYS A 519 26.56 8.26 3.47
N TYR A 520 25.62 7.48 4.02
CA TYR A 520 25.55 7.20 5.47
C TYR A 520 25.87 5.75 5.84
N GLY A 521 25.72 4.80 4.90
CA GLY A 521 25.79 3.37 5.16
C GLY A 521 24.48 2.82 5.71
N ILE A 522 24.00 1.67 5.19
CA ILE A 522 22.77 1.02 5.67
C ILE A 522 22.78 0.77 7.18
N ARG A 523 23.95 0.56 7.80
CA ARG A 523 24.08 0.31 9.24
C ARG A 523 23.67 1.50 10.12
N GLU A 524 23.86 2.72 9.64
CA GLU A 524 23.47 3.95 10.34
C GLU A 524 22.03 4.38 9.99
N LEU A 525 21.41 3.74 8.99
CA LEU A 525 20.04 4.01 8.57
C LEU A 525 19.04 3.16 9.36
N GLN A 526 17.82 3.66 9.50
CA GLN A 526 16.69 3.00 10.17
C GLN A 526 16.04 1.90 9.30
N LEU A 527 16.88 0.98 8.81
CA LEU A 527 16.50 -0.08 7.87
C LEU A 527 16.48 -1.48 8.50
N ASP A 528 16.53 -1.59 9.84
CA ASP A 528 16.50 -2.86 10.57
C ASP A 528 15.38 -3.79 10.14
N TRP A 529 14.17 -3.25 9.98
CA TRP A 529 13.02 -4.01 9.51
C TRP A 529 13.26 -4.55 8.09
N ALA A 530 13.82 -3.74 7.19
CA ALA A 530 14.08 -4.14 5.81
C ALA A 530 15.18 -5.21 5.76
N THR A 531 16.26 -5.03 6.51
CA THR A 531 17.35 -6.01 6.68
C THR A 531 16.84 -7.32 7.21
N ARG A 532 16.17 -7.31 8.38
CA ARG A 532 15.67 -8.53 9.03
C ARG A 532 14.69 -9.30 8.16
N THR A 533 13.75 -8.60 7.51
CA THR A 533 12.74 -9.26 6.67
C THR A 533 13.34 -9.81 5.38
N SER A 534 14.33 -9.14 4.77
CA SER A 534 15.05 -9.68 3.62
C SER A 534 15.90 -10.91 4.00
N MET A 535 16.59 -10.88 5.14
CA MET A 535 17.33 -12.05 5.64
C MET A 535 16.40 -13.24 5.89
N THR A 536 15.25 -12.99 6.54
CA THR A 536 14.25 -14.03 6.82
C THR A 536 13.76 -14.70 5.52
N VAL A 537 13.56 -13.94 4.44
CA VAL A 537 13.16 -14.49 3.14
C VAL A 537 14.21 -15.47 2.61
N TYR A 538 15.50 -15.12 2.67
CA TYR A 538 16.57 -16.01 2.20
C TYR A 538 16.82 -17.21 3.11
N ASP A 539 16.71 -17.04 4.44
CA ASP A 539 16.73 -18.16 5.37
C ASP A 539 15.60 -19.15 5.08
N ASN A 540 14.41 -18.64 4.72
CA ASN A 540 13.28 -19.45 4.31
C ASN A 540 13.51 -20.18 2.99
N VAL A 541 14.16 -19.53 2.01
CA VAL A 541 14.57 -20.18 0.75
C VAL A 541 15.53 -21.34 1.04
N VAL A 542 16.59 -21.10 1.81
CA VAL A 542 17.59 -22.14 2.16
C VAL A 542 16.96 -23.27 2.94
N ARG A 543 16.08 -22.95 3.91
CA ARG A 543 15.32 -23.95 4.67
C ARG A 543 14.47 -24.82 3.76
N VAL A 544 13.75 -24.23 2.81
CA VAL A 544 12.94 -24.97 1.82
C VAL A 544 13.79 -25.89 0.94
N ILE A 545 14.99 -25.45 0.55
CA ILE A 545 15.89 -26.24 -0.29
C ILE A 545 16.45 -27.44 0.48
N ASN A 546 16.94 -27.21 1.71
CA ASN A 546 17.58 -28.25 2.52
C ASN A 546 16.56 -29.22 3.13
N GLU A 547 15.45 -28.68 3.59
CA GLU A 547 14.36 -29.41 4.22
C GLU A 547 13.05 -28.98 3.55
N PRO A 548 12.68 -29.59 2.40
CA PRO A 548 11.39 -29.36 1.78
C PRO A 548 10.31 -29.90 2.73
N ALA A 549 9.92 -29.09 3.72
CA ALA A 549 8.97 -29.49 4.74
C ALA A 549 7.67 -29.93 4.05
N ALA A 550 7.13 -31.08 4.46
CA ALA A 550 5.79 -31.44 4.05
C ALA A 550 4.85 -30.31 4.50
N SER A 551 4.01 -29.82 3.59
CA SER A 551 2.90 -28.95 3.97
C SER A 551 2.12 -29.66 5.08
N THR A 552 2.12 -29.10 6.29
CA THR A 552 1.33 -29.67 7.37
C THR A 552 -0.14 -29.59 6.96
N HIS A 553 -0.89 -30.68 7.17
CA HIS A 553 -2.33 -30.75 6.85
C HIS A 553 -3.14 -29.56 7.43
N TRP A 554 -2.64 -28.93 8.50
CA TRP A 554 -3.23 -27.71 9.07
C TRP A 554 -3.30 -26.53 8.10
N VAL A 555 -2.25 -26.26 7.31
CA VAL A 555 -2.21 -25.14 6.37
C VAL A 555 -3.28 -25.31 5.29
N SER A 556 -3.37 -26.49 4.68
CA SER A 556 -4.39 -26.79 3.67
C SER A 556 -5.80 -26.82 4.27
N THR A 557 -5.96 -27.32 5.50
CA THR A 557 -7.25 -27.34 6.20
C THR A 557 -7.77 -25.92 6.44
N PHE A 558 -6.96 -25.05 7.03
CA PHE A 558 -7.38 -23.68 7.30
C PHE A 558 -7.53 -22.85 6.02
N ALA A 559 -6.67 -23.02 5.01
CA ALA A 559 -6.90 -22.42 3.70
C ALA A 559 -8.26 -22.83 3.11
N THR A 560 -8.64 -24.11 3.22
CA THR A 560 -9.94 -24.62 2.76
C THR A 560 -11.09 -24.04 3.57
N ILE A 561 -10.97 -23.98 4.90
CA ILE A 561 -11.97 -23.33 5.77
C ILE A 561 -12.16 -21.86 5.35
N GLY A 562 -11.06 -21.15 5.10
CA GLY A 562 -11.10 -19.76 4.65
C GLY A 562 -11.80 -19.59 3.30
N ALA A 563 -11.57 -20.51 2.36
CA ALA A 563 -12.28 -20.54 1.08
C ALA A 563 -13.79 -20.77 1.26
N VAL A 564 -14.18 -21.74 2.11
CA VAL A 564 -15.59 -22.05 2.40
C VAL A 564 -16.29 -20.87 3.08
N VAL A 565 -15.66 -20.27 4.10
CA VAL A 565 -16.21 -19.11 4.80
C VAL A 565 -16.38 -17.93 3.84
N MET A 566 -15.36 -17.65 3.02
CA MET A 566 -15.47 -16.58 2.02
C MET A 566 -16.57 -16.85 1.00
N LEU A 567 -16.70 -18.09 0.50
CA LEU A 567 -17.76 -18.46 -0.44
C LEU A 567 -19.15 -18.26 0.18
N ALA A 568 -19.33 -18.67 1.44
CA ALA A 568 -20.57 -18.45 2.17
C ALA A 568 -20.87 -16.95 2.35
N LEU A 569 -19.86 -16.14 2.69
CA LEU A 569 -20.01 -14.68 2.82
C LEU A 569 -20.37 -14.02 1.48
N VAL A 570 -19.72 -14.41 0.40
CA VAL A 570 -20.02 -13.92 -0.95
C VAL A 570 -21.44 -14.32 -1.38
N ALA A 571 -21.84 -15.58 -1.13
CA ALA A 571 -23.18 -16.06 -1.45
C ALA A 571 -24.25 -15.30 -0.64
N ALA A 572 -24.05 -15.14 0.66
CA ALA A 572 -24.93 -14.37 1.53
C ALA A 572 -25.02 -12.91 1.10
N TYR A 573 -23.88 -12.26 0.86
CA TYR A 573 -23.81 -10.87 0.42
C TYR A 573 -24.57 -10.61 -0.89
N ASN A 574 -24.51 -11.53 -1.85
CA ASN A 574 -25.21 -11.36 -3.14
C ASN A 574 -26.68 -11.77 -3.11
N ARG A 575 -27.07 -12.73 -2.25
CA ARG A 575 -28.43 -13.32 -2.26
C ARG A 575 -29.35 -12.77 -1.17
N LEU A 576 -28.80 -12.26 -0.07
CA LEU A 576 -29.56 -11.81 1.10
C LEU A 576 -29.43 -10.28 1.25
N PRO A 577 -30.45 -9.49 0.86
CA PRO A 577 -30.38 -8.02 0.92
C PRO A 577 -30.21 -7.45 2.34
N TRP A 578 -30.61 -8.20 3.36
CA TRP A 578 -30.51 -7.81 4.78
C TRP A 578 -29.16 -8.16 5.42
N TRP A 579 -28.27 -8.85 4.69
CA TRP A 579 -27.02 -9.35 5.24
C TRP A 579 -26.06 -8.22 5.61
N PRO A 580 -25.63 -8.09 6.89
CA PRO A 580 -24.87 -6.93 7.35
C PRO A 580 -23.35 -7.06 7.14
N LEU A 581 -22.84 -8.23 6.78
CA LEU A 581 -21.41 -8.49 6.67
C LEU A 581 -20.95 -8.43 5.21
N HIS A 582 -19.91 -7.63 4.98
CA HIS A 582 -19.27 -7.48 3.70
C HIS A 582 -18.03 -8.40 3.60
N PRO A 583 -17.87 -9.19 2.51
CA PRO A 583 -16.78 -10.16 2.39
C PRO A 583 -15.37 -9.56 2.53
N ILE A 584 -15.16 -8.32 2.08
CA ILE A 584 -13.88 -7.58 2.23
C ILE A 584 -13.43 -7.49 3.70
N GLY A 585 -14.35 -7.40 4.66
CA GLY A 585 -13.98 -7.36 6.07
C GLY A 585 -13.25 -8.61 6.53
N TYR A 586 -13.59 -9.77 5.96
CA TYR A 586 -12.94 -11.03 6.30
C TYR A 586 -11.51 -11.12 5.76
N LEU A 587 -11.22 -10.51 4.60
CA LEU A 587 -9.88 -10.48 4.00
C LEU A 587 -8.82 -9.77 4.87
N THR A 588 -9.25 -8.93 5.81
CA THR A 588 -8.36 -8.14 6.66
C THR A 588 -8.35 -8.62 8.10
N ALA A 589 -9.12 -9.66 8.45
CA ALA A 589 -9.33 -10.12 9.82
C ALA A 589 -8.02 -10.37 10.60
N TYR A 590 -7.00 -10.91 9.93
CA TYR A 590 -5.70 -11.24 10.52
C TYR A 590 -4.56 -10.29 10.12
N SER A 591 -4.86 -9.27 9.31
CA SER A 591 -3.86 -8.30 8.83
C SER A 591 -3.29 -7.47 9.98
N SER A 592 -2.00 -7.11 9.90
CA SER A 592 -1.42 -6.15 10.86
C SER A 592 -2.11 -4.79 10.78
N ALA A 593 -2.66 -4.42 9.63
CA ALA A 593 -3.47 -3.23 9.48
C ALA A 593 -4.66 -3.22 10.46
N MET A 594 -5.40 -4.32 10.58
CA MET A 594 -6.55 -4.36 11.50
C MET A 594 -6.14 -4.40 12.97
N LYS A 595 -4.96 -4.92 13.31
CA LYS A 595 -4.40 -4.80 14.66
C LYS A 595 -4.22 -3.33 15.10
N ILE A 596 -4.08 -2.41 14.14
CA ILE A 596 -3.98 -0.96 14.36
C ILE A 596 -5.34 -0.28 14.18
N LEU A 597 -6.05 -0.57 13.08
CA LEU A 597 -7.17 0.24 12.62
C LEU A 597 -8.54 -0.16 13.17
N TRP A 598 -8.70 -1.35 13.78
CA TRP A 598 -10.02 -1.90 14.15
C TRP A 598 -10.85 -0.92 15.00
N PHE A 599 -10.22 -0.25 15.97
CA PHE A 599 -10.92 0.65 16.88
C PHE A 599 -11.34 1.95 16.17
N SER A 600 -10.49 2.49 15.29
CA SER A 600 -10.87 3.63 14.45
C SER A 600 -12.05 3.30 13.54
N PHE A 601 -12.07 2.09 12.97
CA PHE A 601 -13.20 1.61 12.16
C PHE A 601 -14.47 1.41 12.97
N PHE A 602 -14.35 0.90 14.21
CA PHE A 602 -15.47 0.80 15.14
C PHE A 602 -16.06 2.17 15.47
N LEU A 603 -15.23 3.16 15.82
CA LEU A 603 -15.70 4.52 16.12
C LEU A 603 -16.33 5.20 14.90
N GLY A 604 -15.69 5.11 13.72
CA GLY A 604 -16.22 5.68 12.49
C GLY A 604 -17.56 5.05 12.09
N TRP A 605 -17.67 3.72 12.20
CA TRP A 605 -18.92 2.99 11.99
C TRP A 605 -20.00 3.42 12.99
N MET A 606 -19.68 3.46 14.29
CA MET A 606 -20.61 3.83 15.35
C MET A 606 -21.16 5.24 15.11
N CYS A 607 -20.28 6.21 14.87
CA CYS A 607 -20.67 7.58 14.56
C CYS A 607 -21.54 7.67 13.30
N ASN A 608 -21.18 6.96 12.21
CA ASN A 608 -21.97 6.93 10.99
C ASN A 608 -23.37 6.35 11.25
N GLN A 609 -23.43 5.20 11.92
CA GLN A 609 -24.68 4.51 12.23
C GLN A 609 -25.60 5.36 13.12
N LEU A 610 -25.09 5.99 14.17
CA LEU A 610 -25.85 6.87 15.05
C LEU A 610 -26.34 8.11 14.30
N THR A 611 -25.47 8.74 13.51
CA THR A 611 -25.80 9.96 12.74
C THR A 611 -26.93 9.70 11.76
N LEU A 612 -26.86 8.61 10.99
CA LEU A 612 -27.90 8.27 10.03
C LEU A 612 -29.19 7.79 10.70
N ARG A 613 -29.09 7.02 11.80
CA ARG A 613 -30.27 6.49 12.50
C ARG A 613 -31.10 7.58 13.16
N TYR A 614 -30.46 8.57 13.79
CA TYR A 614 -31.18 9.60 14.56
C TYR A 614 -31.36 10.92 13.81
N GLY A 615 -30.47 11.27 12.87
CA GLY A 615 -30.53 12.55 12.16
C GLY A 615 -30.69 12.46 10.64
N GLY A 616 -30.76 11.24 10.09
CA GLY A 616 -30.91 11.00 8.66
C GLY A 616 -29.78 11.60 7.81
N VAL A 617 -30.06 11.77 6.52
CA VAL A 617 -29.09 12.27 5.53
C VAL A 617 -28.70 13.73 5.79
N GLY A 618 -29.60 14.54 6.32
CA GLY A 618 -29.36 15.95 6.63
C GLY A 618 -28.27 16.12 7.70
N LEU A 619 -28.37 15.39 8.81
CA LEU A 619 -27.35 15.42 9.85
C LEU A 619 -26.04 14.80 9.35
N PHE A 620 -26.11 13.71 8.57
CA PHE A 620 -24.92 13.10 7.97
C PHE A 620 -24.11 14.09 7.14
N LYS A 621 -24.76 14.88 6.27
CA LYS A 621 -24.07 15.90 5.47
C LYS A 621 -23.37 16.96 6.33
N LYS A 622 -23.96 17.36 7.47
CA LYS A 622 -23.37 18.33 8.40
C LYS A 622 -22.21 17.73 9.19
N VAL A 623 -22.42 16.57 9.80
CA VAL A 623 -21.43 15.85 10.60
C VAL A 623 -20.24 15.39 9.75
N ARG A 624 -20.43 15.14 8.45
CA ARG A 624 -19.32 14.83 7.53
C ARG A 624 -18.20 15.88 7.55
N TYR A 625 -18.53 17.17 7.75
CA TYR A 625 -17.53 18.23 7.87
C TYR A 625 -16.62 18.03 9.09
N LEU A 626 -17.13 17.51 10.21
CA LEU A 626 -16.33 17.16 11.39
C LEU A 626 -15.22 16.18 11.01
N PHE A 627 -15.57 15.10 10.31
CA PHE A 627 -14.64 14.06 9.91
C PHE A 627 -13.66 14.53 8.82
N PHE A 628 -14.08 15.43 7.93
CA PHE A 628 -13.16 16.16 7.05
C PHE A 628 -12.15 17.00 7.84
N GLY A 629 -12.60 17.66 8.91
CA GLY A 629 -11.73 18.38 9.85
C GLY A 629 -10.72 17.46 10.53
N LEU A 630 -11.14 16.28 10.98
CA LEU A 630 -10.24 15.30 11.61
C LEU A 630 -9.14 14.82 10.64
N ILE A 631 -9.53 14.44 9.41
CA ILE A 631 -8.57 14.02 8.38
C ILE A 631 -7.61 15.15 8.04
N MET A 632 -8.13 16.36 7.77
CA MET A 632 -7.27 17.49 7.42
C MET A 632 -6.34 17.89 8.57
N GLY A 633 -6.82 17.85 9.81
CA GLY A 633 -6.06 18.20 11.00
C GLY A 633 -4.87 17.29 11.25
N ASP A 634 -5.07 15.96 11.25
CA ASP A 634 -3.98 14.99 11.43
C ASP A 634 -2.90 15.18 10.37
N PHE A 635 -3.29 15.34 9.10
CA PHE A 635 -2.33 15.47 8.01
C PHE A 635 -1.59 16.81 8.01
N LEU A 636 -2.26 17.92 8.36
CA LEU A 636 -1.60 19.21 8.51
C LEU A 636 -0.63 19.21 9.67
N MET A 637 -1.01 18.62 10.82
CA MET A 637 -0.12 18.49 11.97
C MET A 637 1.05 17.55 11.68
N GLY A 638 0.82 16.44 10.97
CA GLY A 638 1.88 15.53 10.52
C GLY A 638 2.89 16.24 9.63
N GLY A 639 2.43 17.03 8.66
CA GLY A 639 3.32 17.82 7.82
C GLY A 639 4.07 18.92 8.59
N ALA A 640 3.41 19.60 9.52
CA ALA A 640 4.04 20.63 10.36
C ALA A 640 5.14 20.05 11.26
N TRP A 641 4.87 18.93 11.93
CA TRP A 641 5.86 18.23 12.77
C TRP A 641 6.97 17.56 11.95
N ALA A 642 6.68 17.13 10.71
CA ALA A 642 7.71 16.68 9.79
C ALA A 642 8.67 17.83 9.44
N LEU A 643 8.14 19.00 9.06
CA LEU A 643 8.96 20.19 8.76
C LEU A 643 9.77 20.66 9.97
N TYR A 644 9.16 20.70 11.15
CA TYR A 644 9.89 21.02 12.39
C TYR A 644 10.97 19.97 12.69
N GLY A 645 10.68 18.69 12.45
CA GLY A 645 11.63 17.61 12.65
C GLY A 645 12.87 17.69 11.75
N LEU A 646 12.76 18.29 10.56
CA LEU A 646 13.91 18.57 9.70
C LEU A 646 14.89 19.54 10.38
N TYR A 647 14.38 20.50 11.16
CA TYR A 647 15.19 21.44 11.91
C TYR A 647 15.69 20.86 13.25
N ALA A 648 14.83 20.15 13.97
CA ALA A 648 15.13 19.60 15.29
C ALA A 648 15.96 18.30 15.27
N GLY A 649 16.11 17.66 14.12
CA GLY A 649 16.85 16.40 13.95
C GLY A 649 16.11 15.14 14.45
N GLN A 650 14.89 15.30 14.98
CA GLN A 650 13.97 14.23 15.36
C GLN A 650 12.54 14.68 15.08
N SER A 651 11.62 13.76 14.73
CA SER A 651 10.23 14.11 14.41
C SER A 651 9.23 13.27 15.19
N TYR A 652 8.21 13.94 15.74
CA TYR A 652 7.04 13.29 16.30
C TYR A 652 6.19 12.62 15.20
N GLN A 653 5.87 11.34 15.38
CA GLN A 653 5.07 10.55 14.43
C GLN A 653 3.57 10.71 14.69
N VAL A 654 2.89 11.44 13.80
CA VAL A 654 1.43 11.69 13.88
C VAL A 654 0.62 10.48 13.39
N LEU A 655 1.06 9.84 12.32
CA LEU A 655 0.43 8.67 11.70
C LEU A 655 1.30 7.42 11.94
N PRO A 656 0.71 6.20 11.93
CA PRO A 656 1.51 4.99 12.08
C PRO A 656 2.48 4.82 10.89
N GLY A 657 3.69 4.33 11.19
CA GLY A 657 4.75 4.04 10.20
C GLY A 657 4.76 2.63 9.62
#